data_AF-A0A919N253-F1
#
_entry.id   AF-A0A919N253-F1
#
_cell.length_a   1.000
_cell.length_b   1.000
_cell.length_c   1.000
_cell.angle_alpha   90.00
_cell.angle_beta   90.00
_cell.angle_gamma   90.00
#
_symmetry.space_group_name_H-M   'P 1'
#
loop_
_entity.id
_entity.type
_entity.pdbx_description
1 polymer ?
#
loop_
_entity_poly.entity_id
_entity_poly.type
_entity_poly.pdbx_seq_one_letter_code
_entity_poly.pdbx_strand_id
1 'polypeptide(L)'
;MSTRKRTRRLLLASVLAMVLGAALSIGLPKAFADAKTVYIPASWQSTGEVPWAQNRTKESANFILLWGEKSGTTPTSAPSPYNFNPDNILSQLETLYSYYVNTMKFTPEAGALAQHKIVVIVTQTWNREALNAWATGGSAEGRIGVINIAPAAAAPGSWGLAHELGHVFQNLAWLGKSGLGFTHASAGTFWEASAEFMSMQVYPNGGAGDLTRFLRTENLAYSSSRHHYGAWMLIQYLVDKNGGIGIFNRMWNEARNTEHPLETYKRLAGLSQEQFNQQMAEYAQKQVTYDYSNRSSFMPFINNMYGGQFIRAYNGIAVDAVNQAAGHYAVPDALAPSDYGYNKIKLVPSTSGGTIRLHFKGHVNSAAGSGWSYGFVGVRNGTPRYGPVYTSADSQISFQTQAGEEVYLVVVGAPSTNVHKYGFLDGYTKNYRYPYEFGISGGVPSGYEPGYVKPTPVGGRWHSNGGGWVSNSANVSASAYVGPRAAVYGNSTVSENARIEGLAWVNSGATVRGNAVVKDNALIQGGANLSGNVVVGGDAEMGIACSSGTYLLFTTNRNCDGRAGETDINPAYQRFTDAEVAVTGGDTPTPNPTTAPTTPPTTAPTTPPTTAPTTAPTTAPTTAPTTAPPTTAPPSGAPCSATLAVTGTWQGGFQGEVTITAGTAPVNGWTVSWPLASGQGVSQSWGANVTTSGSTATASNAAWNGSLTAGGRTTFGFIGTGAASTPQLSCTAS
;
A
#
# COMPACT_ATOMS: atom_id res chain seq x y z
N MET A 1 -74.80 28.93 32.41
CA MET A 1 -73.90 27.76 32.34
C MET A 1 -72.69 28.13 31.49
N SER A 2 -71.86 29.05 31.99
CA SER A 2 -70.51 28.82 32.59
C SER A 2 -69.45 28.41 31.55
N THR A 3 -68.98 29.33 30.68
CA THR A 3 -67.80 30.26 30.80
C THR A 3 -66.44 29.56 30.77
N ARG A 4 -65.34 30.04 30.13
CA ARG A 4 -64.99 31.16 29.25
C ARG A 4 -63.53 30.92 28.79
N LYS A 5 -63.14 31.50 27.65
CA LYS A 5 -61.78 31.73 27.10
C LYS A 5 -60.71 32.14 28.13
N ARG A 6 -59.42 31.83 27.91
CA ARG A 6 -58.32 32.82 27.65
C ARG A 6 -56.89 32.23 27.51
N THR A 7 -56.09 33.09 26.89
CA THR A 7 -54.76 33.06 26.25
C THR A 7 -53.54 33.33 27.17
N ARG A 8 -52.35 32.86 26.68
CA ARG A 8 -50.98 33.48 26.66
C ARG A 8 -50.09 33.65 27.92
N ARG A 9 -48.85 33.10 27.76
CA ARG A 9 -47.46 33.64 27.92
C ARG A 9 -46.82 33.96 29.31
N LEU A 10 -45.61 33.35 29.46
CA LEU A 10 -44.31 33.80 30.03
C LEU A 10 -44.20 34.38 31.46
N LEU A 11 -43.24 33.86 32.26
CA LEU A 11 -42.02 34.58 32.68
C LEU A 11 -41.02 33.69 33.47
N LEU A 12 -39.74 33.86 33.16
CA LEU A 12 -38.53 33.37 33.83
C LEU A 12 -38.28 34.06 35.19
N ALA A 13 -37.58 33.38 36.12
CA ALA A 13 -36.27 33.78 36.70
C ALA A 13 -36.10 33.50 38.22
N SER A 14 -35.06 32.70 38.54
CA SER A 14 -34.04 32.85 39.63
C SER A 14 -34.49 32.68 41.10
N VAL A 15 -33.80 32.04 42.05
CA VAL A 15 -32.36 32.00 42.40
C VAL A 15 -32.01 30.73 43.20
N LEU A 16 -30.77 30.28 42.97
CA LEU A 16 -29.90 29.29 43.63
C LEU A 16 -29.93 29.26 45.18
N ALA A 17 -29.98 28.05 45.76
CA ALA A 17 -29.29 27.74 47.02
C ALA A 17 -28.87 26.26 47.06
N MET A 18 -27.63 26.06 47.49
CA MET A 18 -26.74 24.92 47.29
C MET A 18 -26.69 24.08 48.58
N VAL A 19 -26.39 22.76 48.45
CA VAL A 19 -25.49 21.93 49.30
C VAL A 19 -26.02 20.50 49.60
N LEU A 20 -25.32 19.56 48.97
CA LEU A 20 -24.93 18.18 49.31
C LEU A 20 -25.94 17.13 49.83
N GLY A 21 -26.05 16.06 49.04
CA GLY A 21 -26.34 14.70 49.49
C GLY A 21 -26.04 13.72 48.35
N ALA A 22 -24.82 13.17 48.33
CA ALA A 22 -24.34 12.25 47.31
C ALA A 22 -25.23 11.01 47.19
N ALA A 23 -25.89 10.84 46.03
CA ALA A 23 -26.51 9.58 45.64
C ALA A 23 -25.57 8.85 44.69
N LEU A 24 -25.21 7.62 45.07
CA LEU A 24 -24.55 6.62 44.22
C LEU A 24 -25.21 6.59 42.83
N SER A 25 -24.52 7.08 41.81
CA SER A 25 -24.74 6.65 40.44
C SER A 25 -24.11 5.27 40.30
N ILE A 26 -24.87 4.24 40.69
CA ILE A 26 -24.64 2.87 40.22
C ILE A 26 -24.64 2.97 38.70
N GLY A 27 -23.47 2.77 38.09
CA GLY A 27 -23.32 2.75 36.65
C GLY A 27 -24.30 1.72 36.10
N LEU A 28 -25.27 2.18 35.31
CA LEU A 28 -26.06 1.28 34.47
C LEU A 28 -25.06 0.48 33.62
N PRO A 29 -25.18 -0.85 33.54
CA PRO A 29 -24.35 -1.63 32.66
C PRO A 29 -24.50 -1.08 31.24
N LYS A 30 -23.36 -0.89 30.58
CA LYS A 30 -23.30 -0.62 29.13
C LYS A 30 -24.22 -1.64 28.47
N ALA A 31 -25.28 -1.18 27.80
CA ALA A 31 -26.22 -2.08 27.12
C ALA A 31 -25.41 -3.08 26.28
N PHE A 32 -25.63 -4.38 26.50
CA PHE A 32 -25.06 -5.41 25.64
C PHE A 32 -25.51 -5.09 24.21
N ALA A 33 -24.57 -4.98 23.26
CA ALA A 33 -24.94 -4.91 21.86
C ALA A 33 -25.75 -6.18 21.53
N ASP A 34 -26.90 -6.03 20.86
CA ASP A 34 -27.71 -7.18 20.45
C ASP A 34 -26.86 -8.14 19.59
N ALA A 35 -27.05 -9.44 19.78
CA ALA A 35 -26.35 -10.44 19.00
C ALA A 35 -26.73 -10.34 17.52
N LYS A 36 -25.73 -10.43 16.64
CA LYS A 36 -25.96 -10.38 15.18
C LYS A 36 -26.83 -11.54 14.71
N THR A 37 -27.72 -11.23 13.79
CA THR A 37 -28.65 -12.20 13.22
C THR A 37 -28.10 -12.82 11.94
N VAL A 38 -28.43 -14.09 11.71
CA VAL A 38 -28.19 -14.73 10.42
C VAL A 38 -29.27 -14.27 9.44
N TYR A 39 -28.85 -13.72 8.30
CA TYR A 39 -29.73 -13.42 7.18
C TYR A 39 -29.24 -14.22 5.97
N ILE A 40 -30.07 -15.13 5.48
CA ILE A 40 -29.83 -15.86 4.23
C ILE A 40 -30.67 -15.19 3.14
N PRO A 41 -30.07 -14.68 2.05
CA PRO A 41 -30.79 -14.06 0.93
C PRO A 41 -32.00 -14.87 0.47
N ALA A 42 -33.13 -14.19 0.30
CA ALA A 42 -34.37 -14.82 -0.16
C ALA A 42 -34.25 -15.31 -1.60
N SER A 43 -33.44 -14.64 -2.41
CA SER A 43 -33.09 -15.09 -3.76
C SER A 43 -32.47 -16.49 -3.73
N TRP A 44 -31.54 -16.78 -2.83
CA TRP A 44 -30.89 -18.10 -2.76
C TRP A 44 -31.85 -19.22 -2.37
N GLN A 45 -32.81 -18.92 -1.49
CA GLN A 45 -33.84 -19.89 -1.11
C GLN A 45 -34.80 -20.19 -2.27
N SER A 46 -35.12 -19.18 -3.09
CA SER A 46 -36.07 -19.32 -4.21
C SER A 46 -35.44 -19.89 -5.48
N THR A 47 -34.21 -19.51 -5.81
CA THR A 47 -33.48 -20.01 -7.00
C THR A 47 -32.74 -21.30 -6.72
N GLY A 48 -32.51 -21.61 -5.43
CA GLY A 48 -31.63 -22.68 -5.01
C GLY A 48 -30.17 -22.40 -5.35
N GLU A 49 -29.75 -21.16 -5.60
CA GLU A 49 -28.36 -20.80 -5.96
C GLU A 49 -27.35 -21.28 -4.90
N VAL A 50 -27.65 -21.02 -3.62
CA VAL A 50 -26.91 -21.54 -2.46
C VAL A 50 -27.88 -22.39 -1.63
N PRO A 51 -27.74 -23.74 -1.62
CA PRO A 51 -28.68 -24.62 -0.95
C PRO A 51 -28.30 -24.74 0.52
N TRP A 52 -28.77 -23.77 1.30
CA TRP A 52 -28.52 -23.72 2.72
C TRP A 52 -29.15 -24.90 3.46
N ALA A 53 -28.39 -25.55 4.36
CA ALA A 53 -28.87 -26.64 5.21
C ALA A 53 -28.21 -26.56 6.59
N GLN A 54 -29.01 -26.61 7.67
CA GLN A 54 -28.55 -26.43 9.05
C GLN A 54 -27.44 -27.40 9.48
N ASN A 55 -27.41 -28.62 8.94
CA ASN A 55 -26.38 -29.62 9.26
C ASN A 55 -25.07 -29.44 8.46
N ARG A 56 -25.00 -28.39 7.62
CA ARG A 56 -23.80 -27.97 6.88
C ARG A 56 -23.50 -26.49 7.11
N THR A 57 -23.73 -26.03 8.33
CA THR A 57 -23.39 -24.69 8.78
C THR A 57 -22.62 -24.68 10.09
N LYS A 58 -21.86 -23.61 10.30
CA LYS A 58 -21.25 -23.30 11.60
C LYS A 58 -21.18 -21.79 11.79
N GLU A 59 -21.42 -21.33 13.01
CA GLU A 59 -21.47 -19.90 13.32
C GLU A 59 -20.38 -19.50 14.32
N SER A 60 -19.96 -18.23 14.20
CA SER A 60 -19.21 -17.50 15.22
C SER A 60 -19.98 -16.21 15.58
N ALA A 61 -19.37 -15.24 16.27
CA ALA A 61 -20.05 -14.01 16.65
C ALA A 61 -20.47 -13.17 15.43
N ASN A 62 -19.57 -13.07 14.44
CA ASN A 62 -19.71 -12.20 13.29
C ASN A 62 -19.98 -12.94 11.97
N PHE A 63 -19.84 -14.27 11.94
CA PHE A 63 -19.91 -15.04 10.70
C PHE A 63 -20.84 -16.25 10.79
N ILE A 64 -21.39 -16.62 9.64
CA ILE A 64 -21.98 -17.94 9.39
C ILE A 64 -21.28 -18.58 8.20
N LEU A 65 -20.72 -19.76 8.41
CA LEU A 65 -20.05 -20.58 7.41
C LEU A 65 -21.02 -21.62 6.85
N LEU A 66 -21.08 -21.75 5.52
CA LEU A 66 -21.93 -22.67 4.76
C LEU A 66 -21.06 -23.55 3.86
N TRP A 67 -21.32 -24.85 3.78
CA TRP A 67 -20.58 -25.74 2.87
C TRP A 67 -21.46 -26.77 2.18
N GLY A 68 -20.93 -27.32 1.10
CA GLY A 68 -21.66 -28.20 0.19
C GLY A 68 -21.56 -29.68 0.51
N GLU A 69 -22.29 -30.45 -0.30
CA GLU A 69 -22.51 -31.88 -0.10
C GLU A 69 -21.21 -32.70 -0.19
N LYS A 70 -20.21 -32.24 -0.95
CA LYS A 70 -18.94 -32.97 -1.14
C LYS A 70 -18.11 -33.05 0.14
N SER A 71 -18.34 -32.14 1.09
CA SER A 71 -17.69 -32.17 2.41
C SER A 71 -18.48 -32.91 3.48
N GLY A 72 -19.67 -33.44 3.14
CA GLY A 72 -20.55 -34.11 4.10
C GLY A 72 -21.01 -33.19 5.24
N THR A 73 -21.39 -33.78 6.38
CA THR A 73 -21.71 -33.04 7.62
C THR A 73 -20.50 -32.84 8.53
N THR A 74 -19.37 -33.51 8.22
CA THR A 74 -18.12 -33.44 8.99
C THR A 74 -16.97 -33.11 8.04
N PRO A 75 -16.78 -31.81 7.70
CA PRO A 75 -15.82 -31.38 6.68
C PRO A 75 -14.37 -31.73 6.98
N THR A 76 -14.00 -31.98 8.24
CA THR A 76 -12.65 -32.42 8.62
C THR A 76 -12.34 -33.85 8.18
N SER A 77 -13.38 -34.68 7.94
CA SER A 77 -13.26 -36.07 7.52
C SER A 77 -13.59 -36.29 6.03
N ALA A 78 -13.87 -35.21 5.29
CA ALA A 78 -14.13 -35.29 3.86
C ALA A 78 -12.88 -35.73 3.07
N PRO A 79 -13.03 -36.24 1.84
CA PRO A 79 -11.88 -36.50 0.98
C PRO A 79 -11.28 -35.20 0.44
N SER A 80 -9.97 -35.22 0.17
CA SER A 80 -9.29 -34.14 -0.56
C SER A 80 -9.86 -34.01 -1.98
N PRO A 81 -10.06 -32.79 -2.51
CA PRO A 81 -9.69 -31.48 -1.94
C PRO A 81 -10.81 -30.79 -1.12
N TYR A 82 -11.86 -31.52 -0.72
CA TYR A 82 -13.05 -30.95 -0.07
C TYR A 82 -12.96 -30.89 1.46
N ASN A 83 -11.85 -31.33 2.04
CA ASN A 83 -11.64 -31.33 3.47
C ASN A 83 -11.14 -29.98 3.99
N PHE A 84 -11.71 -29.52 5.10
CA PHE A 84 -11.29 -28.30 5.79
C PHE A 84 -11.73 -28.32 7.25
N ASN A 85 -11.17 -27.42 8.06
CA ASN A 85 -11.58 -27.22 9.45
C ASN A 85 -12.41 -25.92 9.58
N PRO A 86 -13.73 -26.00 9.81
CA PRO A 86 -14.60 -24.84 10.03
C PRO A 86 -14.12 -23.88 11.12
N ASP A 87 -13.58 -24.41 12.23
CA ASP A 87 -13.12 -23.59 13.36
C ASP A 87 -11.90 -22.75 12.99
N ASN A 88 -11.02 -23.31 12.16
CA ASN A 88 -9.87 -22.58 11.67
C ASN A 88 -10.31 -21.37 10.83
N ILE A 89 -11.23 -21.58 9.88
CA ILE A 89 -11.75 -20.49 9.03
C ILE A 89 -12.44 -19.42 9.90
N LEU A 90 -13.34 -19.82 10.79
CA LEU A 90 -14.07 -18.89 11.65
C LEU A 90 -13.14 -18.11 12.59
N SER A 91 -12.17 -18.77 13.24
CA SER A 91 -11.23 -18.09 14.14
C SER A 91 -10.34 -17.06 13.44
N GLN A 92 -9.88 -17.37 12.21
CA GLN A 92 -9.14 -16.42 11.39
C GLN A 92 -10.02 -15.22 11.01
N LEU A 93 -11.26 -15.48 10.56
CA LEU A 93 -12.20 -14.44 10.20
C LEU A 93 -12.56 -13.53 11.36
N GLU A 94 -12.74 -14.06 12.57
CA GLU A 94 -12.97 -13.26 13.78
C GLU A 94 -11.75 -12.39 14.15
N THR A 95 -10.55 -12.92 13.97
CA THR A 95 -9.30 -12.17 14.18
C THR A 95 -9.19 -11.02 13.16
N LEU A 96 -9.45 -11.30 11.88
CA LEU A 96 -9.43 -10.31 10.81
C LEU A 96 -10.53 -9.26 10.97
N TYR A 97 -11.74 -9.68 11.34
CA TYR A 97 -12.86 -8.80 11.66
C TYR A 97 -12.49 -7.82 12.76
N SER A 98 -11.98 -8.33 13.89
CA SER A 98 -11.52 -7.49 14.99
C SER A 98 -10.42 -6.53 14.54
N TYR A 99 -9.49 -6.98 13.70
CA TYR A 99 -8.45 -6.11 13.17
C TYR A 99 -9.03 -4.98 12.30
N TYR A 100 -9.94 -5.29 11.36
CA TYR A 100 -10.55 -4.28 10.48
C TYR A 100 -11.47 -3.30 11.22
N VAL A 101 -12.23 -3.77 12.21
CA VAL A 101 -13.14 -2.91 13.00
C VAL A 101 -12.40 -2.15 14.10
N ASN A 102 -11.58 -2.82 14.91
CA ASN A 102 -11.04 -2.24 16.14
C ASN A 102 -9.66 -1.60 15.94
N THR A 103 -8.79 -2.25 15.15
CA THR A 103 -7.42 -1.76 14.92
C THR A 103 -7.38 -0.75 13.78
N MET A 104 -7.81 -1.14 12.58
CA MET A 104 -7.85 -0.23 11.43
C MET A 104 -8.95 0.80 11.56
N LYS A 105 -10.06 0.48 12.25
CA LYS A 105 -11.26 1.32 12.33
C LYS A 105 -11.78 1.68 10.94
N PHE A 106 -11.71 0.70 10.02
CA PHE A 106 -11.96 0.91 8.60
C PHE A 106 -13.39 1.36 8.34
N THR A 107 -14.37 0.65 8.91
CA THR A 107 -15.78 1.02 8.89
C THR A 107 -16.33 0.91 10.31
N PRO A 108 -17.07 1.92 10.81
CA PRO A 108 -17.75 1.79 12.09
C PRO A 108 -18.69 0.57 12.10
N GLU A 109 -18.74 -0.14 13.21
CA GLU A 109 -19.70 -1.23 13.40
C GLU A 109 -21.12 -0.66 13.57
N ALA A 110 -21.78 -0.38 12.45
CA ALA A 110 -23.10 0.22 12.36
C ALA A 110 -23.89 -0.34 11.18
N GLY A 111 -25.19 -0.09 11.15
CA GLY A 111 -26.08 -0.56 10.08
C GLY A 111 -26.01 -2.07 9.88
N ALA A 112 -25.93 -2.51 8.62
CA ALA A 112 -25.83 -3.92 8.23
C ALA A 112 -24.74 -4.69 8.99
N LEU A 113 -23.57 -4.08 9.19
CA LEU A 113 -22.43 -4.71 9.86
C LEU A 113 -22.72 -5.01 11.33
N ALA A 114 -23.48 -4.16 12.02
CA ALA A 114 -23.88 -4.36 13.41
C ALA A 114 -25.09 -5.30 13.56
N GLN A 115 -25.89 -5.49 12.51
CA GLN A 115 -27.16 -6.22 12.55
C GLN A 115 -27.04 -7.68 12.11
N HIS A 116 -26.19 -7.94 11.12
CA HIS A 116 -26.14 -9.23 10.43
C HIS A 116 -24.75 -9.86 10.46
N LYS A 117 -24.73 -11.20 10.54
CA LYS A 117 -23.51 -11.97 10.32
C LYS A 117 -23.11 -11.94 8.85
N ILE A 118 -21.81 -11.92 8.59
CA ILE A 118 -21.24 -12.09 7.24
C ILE A 118 -21.38 -13.56 6.87
N VAL A 119 -21.88 -13.83 5.66
CA VAL A 119 -22.05 -15.19 5.16
C VAL A 119 -20.77 -15.63 4.45
N VAL A 120 -20.28 -16.83 4.78
CA VAL A 120 -19.10 -17.42 4.17
C VAL A 120 -19.51 -18.71 3.49
N ILE A 121 -19.40 -18.74 2.17
CA ILE A 121 -19.69 -19.91 1.33
C ILE A 121 -18.37 -20.61 1.05
N VAL A 122 -18.20 -21.82 1.57
CA VAL A 122 -17.02 -22.64 1.27
C VAL A 122 -17.19 -23.23 -0.12
N THR A 123 -16.62 -22.59 -1.14
CA THR A 123 -16.77 -22.99 -2.55
C THR A 123 -16.02 -24.27 -2.86
N GLN A 124 -16.24 -24.85 -4.05
CA GLN A 124 -15.69 -26.14 -4.51
C GLN A 124 -16.16 -27.38 -3.73
N THR A 125 -16.85 -27.19 -2.61
CA THR A 125 -17.48 -28.25 -1.80
C THR A 125 -18.90 -28.61 -2.25
N TRP A 126 -19.43 -27.90 -3.24
CA TRP A 126 -20.79 -28.07 -3.74
C TRP A 126 -20.83 -28.90 -5.03
N ASN A 127 -21.94 -29.58 -5.28
CA ASN A 127 -22.22 -30.24 -6.56
C ASN A 127 -22.73 -29.25 -7.62
N ARG A 128 -22.11 -28.06 -7.72
CA ARG A 128 -22.54 -26.96 -8.60
C ARG A 128 -21.37 -26.17 -9.14
N GLU A 129 -21.42 -25.89 -10.44
CA GLU A 129 -20.38 -25.12 -11.13
C GLU A 129 -20.36 -23.65 -10.69
N ALA A 130 -21.53 -23.04 -10.46
CA ALA A 130 -21.64 -21.65 -10.02
C ALA A 130 -20.94 -21.37 -8.65
N LEU A 131 -20.68 -22.41 -7.85
CA LEU A 131 -20.02 -22.32 -6.55
C LEU A 131 -18.59 -22.91 -6.59
N ASN A 132 -17.87 -22.78 -7.71
CA ASN A 132 -16.49 -23.24 -7.86
C ASN A 132 -15.42 -22.14 -7.76
N ALA A 133 -15.80 -20.89 -7.51
CA ALA A 133 -14.86 -19.77 -7.40
C ALA A 133 -13.75 -20.07 -6.37
N TRP A 134 -12.52 -19.62 -6.65
CA TRP A 134 -11.40 -19.80 -5.72
C TRP A 134 -11.57 -18.93 -4.47
N ALA A 135 -11.80 -17.63 -4.67
CA ALA A 135 -11.97 -16.64 -3.62
C ALA A 135 -12.70 -15.44 -4.24
N THR A 136 -13.76 -14.94 -3.59
CA THR A 136 -14.35 -13.62 -3.88
C THR A 136 -15.00 -13.03 -2.62
N GLY A 137 -14.92 -11.73 -2.44
CA GLY A 137 -15.61 -10.98 -1.39
C GLY A 137 -16.58 -9.96 -1.97
N GLY A 138 -17.69 -9.73 -1.27
CA GLY A 138 -18.71 -8.80 -1.75
C GLY A 138 -19.87 -8.63 -0.80
N SER A 139 -21.04 -8.34 -1.37
CA SER A 139 -22.29 -8.23 -0.63
C SER A 139 -23.45 -8.89 -1.39
N ALA A 140 -24.51 -9.22 -0.67
CA ALA A 140 -25.75 -9.73 -1.25
C ALA A 140 -26.96 -8.90 -0.81
N GLU A 141 -27.90 -8.71 -1.74
CA GLU A 141 -29.17 -7.99 -1.57
C GLU A 141 -29.04 -6.58 -0.96
N GLY A 142 -27.86 -5.95 -1.05
CA GLY A 142 -27.61 -4.66 -0.41
C GLY A 142 -27.69 -4.72 1.12
N ARG A 143 -27.57 -5.90 1.73
CA ARG A 143 -27.86 -6.13 3.17
C ARG A 143 -26.76 -6.83 3.95
N ILE A 144 -26.06 -7.79 3.36
CA ILE A 144 -25.07 -8.61 4.05
C ILE A 144 -23.75 -8.63 3.31
N GLY A 145 -22.66 -8.81 4.06
CA GLY A 145 -21.38 -9.21 3.49
C GLY A 145 -21.39 -10.69 3.09
N VAL A 146 -20.75 -11.03 1.98
CA VAL A 146 -20.59 -12.41 1.52
C VAL A 146 -19.15 -12.68 1.12
N ILE A 147 -18.60 -13.80 1.55
CA ILE A 147 -17.30 -14.33 1.12
C ILE A 147 -17.53 -15.69 0.47
N ASN A 148 -17.02 -15.87 -0.74
CA ASN A 148 -16.87 -17.17 -1.37
C ASN A 148 -15.41 -17.58 -1.24
N ILE A 149 -15.10 -18.74 -0.65
CA ILE A 149 -13.71 -19.12 -0.41
C ILE A 149 -13.53 -20.64 -0.49
N ALA A 150 -12.59 -21.09 -1.32
CA ALA A 150 -12.27 -22.50 -1.45
C ALA A 150 -11.49 -22.99 -0.22
N PRO A 151 -11.55 -24.28 0.15
CA PRO A 151 -10.80 -24.85 1.28
C PRO A 151 -9.32 -24.45 1.32
N ALA A 152 -8.62 -24.53 0.18
CA ALA A 152 -7.21 -24.19 0.11
C ALA A 152 -6.94 -22.67 0.16
N ALA A 153 -7.91 -21.85 -0.26
CA ALA A 153 -7.84 -20.38 -0.13
C ALA A 153 -8.12 -19.90 1.31
N ALA A 154 -8.71 -20.74 2.15
CA ALA A 154 -8.98 -20.46 3.57
C ALA A 154 -7.98 -21.12 4.53
N ALA A 155 -6.85 -21.62 4.02
CA ALA A 155 -5.80 -22.23 4.83
C ALA A 155 -5.28 -21.26 5.92
N PRO A 156 -4.81 -21.75 7.07
CA PRO A 156 -4.31 -20.89 8.14
C PRO A 156 -3.21 -19.92 7.67
N GLY A 157 -3.39 -18.64 7.95
CA GLY A 157 -2.49 -17.56 7.51
C GLY A 157 -2.73 -17.11 6.06
N SER A 158 -3.89 -17.42 5.49
CA SER A 158 -4.21 -17.07 4.10
C SER A 158 -4.32 -15.56 3.90
N TRP A 159 -3.46 -15.03 3.03
CA TRP A 159 -3.58 -13.70 2.44
C TRP A 159 -4.92 -13.52 1.72
N GLY A 160 -5.36 -14.53 0.95
CA GLY A 160 -6.60 -14.46 0.17
C GLY A 160 -7.83 -14.26 1.07
N LEU A 161 -7.87 -14.92 2.22
CA LEU A 161 -8.97 -14.73 3.18
C LEU A 161 -9.04 -13.30 3.72
N ALA A 162 -7.90 -12.68 4.00
CA ALA A 162 -7.83 -11.27 4.43
C ALA A 162 -8.21 -10.30 3.30
N HIS A 163 -7.75 -10.57 2.08
CA HIS A 163 -8.06 -9.80 0.88
C HIS A 163 -9.57 -9.78 0.60
N GLU A 164 -10.21 -10.96 0.54
CA GLU A 164 -11.65 -11.05 0.26
C GLU A 164 -12.51 -10.46 1.38
N LEU A 165 -12.10 -10.60 2.65
CA LEU A 165 -12.77 -9.90 3.74
C LEU A 165 -12.65 -8.38 3.57
N GLY A 166 -11.55 -7.88 3.01
CA GLY A 166 -11.38 -6.48 2.64
C GLY A 166 -12.50 -6.00 1.72
N HIS A 167 -12.82 -6.75 0.66
CA HIS A 167 -13.93 -6.42 -0.24
C HIS A 167 -15.30 -6.41 0.44
N VAL A 168 -15.53 -7.30 1.41
CA VAL A 168 -16.76 -7.26 2.23
C VAL A 168 -16.87 -5.95 2.99
N PHE A 169 -15.79 -5.53 3.67
CA PHE A 169 -15.76 -4.28 4.42
C PHE A 169 -15.90 -3.05 3.51
N GLN A 170 -15.27 -3.07 2.34
CA GLN A 170 -15.40 -2.02 1.32
C GLN A 170 -16.86 -1.84 0.87
N ASN A 171 -17.58 -2.93 0.63
CA ASN A 171 -19.02 -2.89 0.34
C ASN A 171 -19.81 -2.30 1.52
N LEU A 172 -19.54 -2.77 2.73
CA LEU A 172 -20.25 -2.35 3.94
C LEU A 172 -20.03 -0.87 4.29
N ALA A 173 -18.95 -0.24 3.82
CA ALA A 173 -18.68 1.18 4.04
C ALA A 173 -19.80 2.10 3.50
N TRP A 174 -20.47 1.70 2.43
CA TRP A 174 -21.51 2.49 1.75
C TRP A 174 -22.83 1.74 1.53
N LEU A 175 -22.91 0.47 1.92
CA LEU A 175 -24.15 -0.32 1.83
C LEU A 175 -25.32 0.40 2.53
N GLY A 176 -26.43 0.57 1.81
CA GLY A 176 -27.60 1.30 2.30
C GLY A 176 -27.48 2.84 2.28
N LYS A 177 -26.38 3.40 1.77
CA LYS A 177 -26.14 4.86 1.68
C LYS A 177 -26.12 5.31 0.21
N SER A 178 -27.23 5.89 -0.25
CA SER A 178 -27.35 6.38 -1.63
C SER A 178 -26.34 7.50 -1.93
N GLY A 179 -25.74 7.48 -3.12
CA GLY A 179 -24.80 8.49 -3.59
C GLY A 179 -23.36 8.34 -3.07
N LEU A 180 -23.07 7.33 -2.25
CA LEU A 180 -21.74 7.09 -1.68
C LEU A 180 -21.08 5.83 -2.26
N GLY A 181 -19.78 5.72 -2.01
CA GLY A 181 -18.96 4.56 -2.37
C GLY A 181 -18.21 4.72 -3.69
N PHE A 182 -17.23 3.85 -3.91
CA PHE A 182 -16.42 3.84 -5.12
C PHE A 182 -17.09 3.05 -6.25
N THR A 183 -18.30 3.46 -6.67
CA THR A 183 -19.06 2.74 -7.72
C THR A 183 -18.82 3.27 -9.13
N HIS A 184 -18.05 4.34 -9.29
CA HIS A 184 -17.68 4.84 -10.62
C HIS A 184 -16.79 3.81 -11.33
N ALA A 185 -16.96 3.64 -12.64
CA ALA A 185 -16.25 2.62 -13.42
C ALA A 185 -14.72 2.73 -13.32
N SER A 186 -14.18 3.92 -13.04
CA SER A 186 -12.75 4.16 -12.89
C SER A 186 -12.15 3.78 -11.53
N ALA A 187 -12.96 3.28 -10.60
CA ALA A 187 -12.50 2.97 -9.25
C ALA A 187 -12.03 1.53 -9.06
N GLY A 188 -12.26 0.63 -10.04
CA GLY A 188 -11.99 -0.81 -9.88
C GLY A 188 -10.56 -1.14 -9.43
N THR A 189 -9.54 -0.50 -10.01
CA THR A 189 -8.14 -0.70 -9.57
C THR A 189 -7.92 -0.34 -8.09
N PHE A 190 -8.65 0.65 -7.56
CA PHE A 190 -8.57 1.01 -6.15
C PHE A 190 -9.29 0.01 -5.23
N TRP A 191 -10.36 -0.66 -5.68
CA TRP A 191 -10.99 -1.75 -4.92
C TRP A 191 -9.96 -2.83 -4.59
N GLU A 192 -9.26 -3.30 -5.62
CA GLU A 192 -8.28 -4.38 -5.55
C GLU A 192 -7.01 -3.93 -4.82
N ALA A 193 -6.47 -2.75 -5.15
CA ALA A 193 -5.30 -2.19 -4.48
C ALA A 193 -5.54 -1.94 -2.99
N SER A 194 -6.76 -1.55 -2.59
CA SER A 194 -7.06 -1.26 -1.19
C SER A 194 -7.41 -2.51 -0.38
N ALA A 195 -8.02 -3.53 -0.99
CA ALA A 195 -8.15 -4.85 -0.36
C ALA A 195 -6.76 -5.46 -0.13
N GLU A 196 -5.87 -5.28 -1.11
CA GLU A 196 -4.47 -5.68 -0.98
C GLU A 196 -3.76 -4.93 0.14
N PHE A 197 -3.89 -3.61 0.18
CA PHE A 197 -3.35 -2.79 1.24
C PHE A 197 -3.81 -3.27 2.63
N MET A 198 -5.11 -3.57 2.79
CA MET A 198 -5.68 -4.09 4.05
C MET A 198 -5.07 -5.46 4.42
N SER A 199 -4.96 -6.38 3.46
CA SER A 199 -4.37 -7.70 3.69
C SER A 199 -2.90 -7.59 4.11
N MET A 200 -2.14 -6.68 3.51
CA MET A 200 -0.72 -6.43 3.79
C MET A 200 -0.48 -5.84 5.19
N GLN A 201 -1.49 -5.20 5.81
CA GLN A 201 -1.38 -4.76 7.21
C GLN A 201 -1.41 -5.93 8.21
N VAL A 202 -1.99 -7.06 7.81
CA VAL A 202 -2.09 -8.27 8.63
C VAL A 202 -1.01 -9.28 8.25
N TYR A 203 -0.82 -9.51 6.95
CA TYR A 203 0.06 -10.52 6.38
C TYR A 203 1.06 -9.90 5.39
N PRO A 204 2.04 -9.12 5.87
CA PRO A 204 2.96 -8.37 5.00
C PRO A 204 3.91 -9.26 4.17
N ASN A 205 3.95 -10.56 4.44
CA ASN A 205 4.73 -11.56 3.70
C ASN A 205 3.87 -12.49 2.82
N GLY A 206 2.53 -12.34 2.83
CA GLY A 206 1.57 -13.23 2.17
C GLY A 206 1.52 -13.07 0.64
N GLY A 207 1.93 -11.90 0.15
CA GLY A 207 2.31 -11.63 -1.23
C GLY A 207 1.20 -11.11 -2.15
N ALA A 208 1.53 -10.07 -2.91
CA ALA A 208 0.73 -9.55 -4.03
C ALA A 208 1.15 -10.25 -5.33
N GLY A 209 0.32 -11.15 -5.86
CA GLY A 209 0.61 -11.92 -7.10
C GLY A 209 0.91 -11.07 -8.34
N ASP A 210 0.52 -9.79 -8.33
CA ASP A 210 0.70 -8.86 -9.45
C ASP A 210 1.83 -7.84 -9.25
N LEU A 211 2.63 -7.94 -8.18
CA LEU A 211 3.71 -6.97 -7.95
C LEU A 211 4.71 -6.96 -9.13
N THR A 212 4.94 -8.11 -9.76
CA THR A 212 5.72 -8.22 -11.00
C THR A 212 5.23 -7.26 -12.07
N ARG A 213 3.91 -7.22 -12.25
CA ARG A 213 3.24 -6.44 -13.28
C ARG A 213 3.39 -4.97 -12.96
N PHE A 214 3.11 -4.57 -11.72
CA PHE A 214 3.29 -3.21 -11.24
C PHE A 214 4.71 -2.67 -11.46
N LEU A 215 5.74 -3.42 -11.04
CA LEU A 215 7.14 -2.97 -11.15
C LEU A 215 7.59 -2.71 -12.59
N ARG A 216 6.97 -3.38 -13.57
CA ARG A 216 7.28 -3.19 -15.00
C ARG A 216 6.46 -2.08 -15.64
N THR A 217 5.37 -1.66 -15.01
CA THR A 217 4.38 -0.76 -15.60
C THR A 217 4.18 0.50 -14.80
N GLU A 218 5.12 0.86 -13.91
CA GLU A 218 5.05 2.06 -13.06
C GLU A 218 4.76 3.35 -13.84
N ASN A 219 5.10 3.38 -15.13
CA ASN A 219 4.84 4.49 -16.05
C ASN A 219 3.37 4.60 -16.49
N LEU A 220 2.54 3.59 -16.29
CA LEU A 220 1.15 3.60 -16.73
C LEU A 220 0.26 4.37 -15.75
N ALA A 221 -0.97 4.68 -16.19
CA ALA A 221 -1.89 5.45 -15.38
C ALA A 221 -2.15 4.74 -14.04
N TYR A 222 -2.32 5.48 -12.94
CA TYR A 222 -2.56 4.89 -11.61
C TYR A 222 -3.65 3.80 -11.66
N SER A 223 -4.77 4.10 -12.31
CA SER A 223 -5.94 3.20 -12.41
C SER A 223 -5.80 2.12 -13.48
N SER A 224 -4.60 1.91 -14.00
CA SER A 224 -4.31 0.78 -14.88
C SER A 224 -4.69 -0.55 -14.23
N SER A 225 -5.37 -1.40 -15.00
CA SER A 225 -5.65 -2.79 -14.61
C SER A 225 -4.38 -3.62 -14.41
N ARG A 226 -3.20 -3.14 -14.84
CA ARG A 226 -1.88 -3.74 -14.57
C ARG A 226 -1.34 -3.50 -13.17
N HIS A 227 -1.76 -2.39 -12.57
CA HIS A 227 -1.36 -2.11 -11.21
C HIS A 227 -2.13 -3.00 -10.24
N HIS A 228 -3.47 -3.07 -10.37
CA HIS A 228 -4.34 -3.97 -9.60
C HIS A 228 -3.89 -4.05 -8.13
N TYR A 229 -3.56 -5.24 -7.63
CA TYR A 229 -3.02 -5.45 -6.29
C TYR A 229 -1.77 -4.59 -6.00
N GLY A 230 -0.81 -4.53 -6.93
CA GLY A 230 0.46 -3.82 -6.75
C GLY A 230 0.34 -2.29 -6.60
N ALA A 231 -0.83 -1.68 -6.82
CA ALA A 231 -1.02 -0.24 -6.61
C ALA A 231 -1.12 0.17 -5.13
N TRP A 232 -1.09 -0.80 -4.19
CA TRP A 232 -1.27 -0.56 -2.76
C TRP A 232 -0.23 0.39 -2.14
N MET A 233 0.98 0.49 -2.72
CA MET A 233 2.03 1.38 -2.21
C MET A 233 1.63 2.86 -2.21
N LEU A 234 0.79 3.29 -3.15
CA LEU A 234 0.26 4.66 -3.12
C LEU A 234 -0.58 4.87 -1.85
N ILE A 235 -1.41 3.89 -1.49
CA ILE A 235 -2.25 3.97 -0.29
C ILE A 235 -1.36 4.04 0.96
N GLN A 236 -0.28 3.26 1.02
CA GLN A 236 0.70 3.34 2.10
C GLN A 236 1.34 4.73 2.20
N TYR A 237 1.74 5.32 1.06
CA TYR A 237 2.24 6.69 1.04
C TYR A 237 1.22 7.70 1.59
N LEU A 238 -0.05 7.60 1.17
CA LEU A 238 -1.10 8.50 1.64
C LEU A 238 -1.29 8.38 3.16
N VAL A 239 -1.26 7.16 3.68
CA VAL A 239 -1.33 6.88 5.13
C VAL A 239 -0.16 7.54 5.88
N ASP A 240 1.07 7.32 5.41
CA ASP A 240 2.26 7.92 6.03
C ASP A 240 2.20 9.46 5.98
N LYS A 241 1.84 10.01 4.82
CA LYS A 241 1.76 11.46 4.59
C LYS A 241 0.74 12.15 5.48
N ASN A 242 -0.36 11.47 5.80
CA ASN A 242 -1.46 12.01 6.59
C ASN A 242 -1.41 11.58 8.07
N GLY A 243 -0.29 11.01 8.51
CA GLY A 243 -0.06 10.67 9.92
C GLY A 243 -0.85 9.46 10.43
N GLY A 244 -1.34 8.60 9.53
CA GLY A 244 -1.98 7.35 9.88
C GLY A 244 -3.16 6.95 8.99
N ILE A 245 -3.78 5.82 9.36
CA ILE A 245 -4.81 5.12 8.57
C ILE A 245 -6.10 5.93 8.36
N GLY A 246 -6.30 7.02 9.13
CA GLY A 246 -7.53 7.80 9.11
C GLY A 246 -7.92 8.30 7.72
N ILE A 247 -6.96 8.74 6.90
CA ILE A 247 -7.28 9.20 5.53
C ILE A 247 -7.82 8.07 4.65
N PHE A 248 -7.27 6.87 4.78
CA PHE A 248 -7.71 5.69 4.03
C PHE A 248 -9.16 5.33 4.40
N ASN A 249 -9.48 5.35 5.69
CA ASN A 249 -10.84 5.09 6.16
C ASN A 249 -11.81 6.16 5.64
N ARG A 250 -11.42 7.44 5.70
CA ARG A 250 -12.25 8.54 5.19
C ARG A 250 -12.48 8.43 3.69
N MET A 251 -11.48 8.02 2.91
CA MET A 251 -11.66 7.79 1.47
C MET A 251 -12.80 6.82 1.19
N TRP A 252 -12.87 5.69 1.89
CA TRP A 252 -13.96 4.72 1.71
C TRP A 252 -15.32 5.17 2.28
N ASN A 253 -15.33 5.77 3.47
CA ASN A 253 -16.58 6.14 4.15
C ASN A 253 -17.19 7.45 3.65
N GLU A 254 -16.41 8.31 2.99
CA GLU A 254 -16.84 9.62 2.48
C GLU A 254 -16.72 9.74 0.95
N ALA A 255 -16.43 8.64 0.23
CA ALA A 255 -16.42 8.61 -1.23
C ALA A 255 -17.80 8.96 -1.78
N ARG A 256 -17.84 9.79 -2.81
CA ARG A 256 -19.05 10.03 -3.60
C ARG A 256 -19.03 9.08 -4.80
N ASN A 257 -20.19 8.55 -5.16
CA ASN A 257 -20.34 7.56 -6.24
C ASN A 257 -19.92 8.03 -7.64
N THR A 258 -19.66 9.32 -7.82
CA THR A 258 -19.17 9.94 -9.06
C THR A 258 -17.66 10.20 -9.06
N GLU A 259 -16.97 10.01 -7.94
CA GLU A 259 -15.57 10.38 -7.77
C GLU A 259 -14.62 9.26 -8.19
N HIS A 260 -13.50 9.66 -8.76
CA HIS A 260 -12.31 8.83 -8.84
C HIS A 260 -11.62 8.78 -7.46
N PRO A 261 -10.99 7.67 -7.03
CA PRO A 261 -10.27 7.59 -5.75
C PRO A 261 -9.29 8.73 -5.48
N LEU A 262 -8.50 9.11 -6.49
CA LEU A 262 -7.60 10.28 -6.40
C LEU A 262 -8.34 11.62 -6.25
N GLU A 263 -9.53 11.79 -6.85
CA GLU A 263 -10.36 12.98 -6.63
C GLU A 263 -10.91 13.01 -5.20
N THR A 264 -11.35 11.86 -4.69
CA THR A 264 -11.79 11.72 -3.29
C THR A 264 -10.66 12.09 -2.34
N TYR A 265 -9.44 11.58 -2.54
CA TYR A 265 -8.28 11.98 -1.74
C TYR A 265 -8.02 13.48 -1.81
N LYS A 266 -7.90 14.04 -3.02
CA LYS A 266 -7.66 15.47 -3.25
C LYS A 266 -8.68 16.35 -2.52
N ARG A 267 -9.97 15.97 -2.57
CA ARG A 267 -11.04 16.65 -1.83
C ARG A 267 -10.88 16.53 -0.32
N LEU A 268 -10.67 15.32 0.20
CA LEU A 268 -10.60 15.07 1.64
C LEU A 268 -9.38 15.70 2.31
N ALA A 269 -8.28 15.80 1.55
CA ALA A 269 -7.05 16.46 1.97
C ALA A 269 -7.03 17.98 1.66
N GLY A 270 -8.06 18.51 0.99
CA GLY A 270 -8.18 19.95 0.69
C GLY A 270 -7.09 20.47 -0.27
N LEU A 271 -6.64 19.64 -1.21
CA LEU A 271 -5.51 19.95 -2.08
C LEU A 271 -5.94 20.67 -3.37
N SER A 272 -5.17 21.66 -3.78
CA SER A 272 -5.19 22.14 -5.16
C SER A 272 -4.66 21.06 -6.11
N GLN A 273 -4.89 21.22 -7.43
CA GLN A 273 -4.34 20.28 -8.41
C GLN A 273 -2.80 20.27 -8.38
N GLU A 274 -2.17 21.44 -8.22
CA GLU A 274 -0.72 21.57 -8.11
C GLU A 274 -0.16 20.87 -6.86
N GLN A 275 -0.78 21.09 -5.69
CA GLN A 275 -0.37 20.42 -4.45
C GLN A 275 -0.55 18.90 -4.54
N PHE A 276 -1.61 18.44 -5.20
CA PHE A 276 -1.81 17.01 -5.45
C PHE A 276 -0.72 16.45 -6.38
N ASN A 277 -0.40 17.13 -7.48
CA ASN A 277 0.68 16.74 -8.39
C ASN A 277 2.04 16.68 -7.68
N GLN A 278 2.33 17.64 -6.80
CA GLN A 278 3.53 17.62 -5.96
C GLN A 278 3.57 16.37 -5.07
N GLN A 279 2.46 16.01 -4.43
CA GLN A 279 2.40 14.80 -3.60
C GLN A 279 2.55 13.51 -4.42
N MET A 280 2.07 13.47 -5.66
CA MET A 280 2.27 12.33 -6.55
C MET A 280 3.74 12.18 -6.99
N ALA A 281 4.47 13.30 -7.14
CA ALA A 281 5.91 13.28 -7.35
C ALA A 281 6.69 12.83 -6.11
N GLU A 282 6.31 13.29 -4.92
CA GLU A 282 6.89 12.81 -3.66
C GLU A 282 6.69 11.29 -3.47
N TYR A 283 5.50 10.78 -3.81
CA TYR A 283 5.22 9.35 -3.86
C TYR A 283 6.19 8.63 -4.82
N ALA A 284 6.32 9.10 -6.07
CA ALA A 284 7.20 8.51 -7.06
C ALA A 284 8.68 8.56 -6.64
N GLN A 285 9.12 9.64 -5.97
CA GLN A 285 10.47 9.74 -5.42
C GLN A 285 10.72 8.67 -4.35
N LYS A 286 9.74 8.38 -3.48
CA LYS A 286 9.84 7.32 -2.47
C LYS A 286 9.96 5.92 -3.07
N GLN A 287 9.42 5.70 -4.27
CA GLN A 287 9.50 4.42 -4.97
C GLN A 287 10.91 4.06 -5.44
N VAL A 288 11.86 5.00 -5.43
CA VAL A 288 13.28 4.70 -5.70
C VAL A 288 13.85 3.71 -4.67
N THR A 289 13.39 3.77 -3.42
CA THR A 289 13.90 2.92 -2.31
C THR A 289 12.81 2.23 -1.49
N TYR A 290 11.53 2.38 -1.89
CA TYR A 290 10.33 2.00 -1.14
C TYR A 290 10.31 2.62 0.28
N ASP A 291 10.60 3.91 0.37
CA ASP A 291 10.74 4.65 1.63
C ASP A 291 9.38 4.94 2.31
N TYR A 292 8.84 3.89 2.94
CA TYR A 292 7.59 3.89 3.70
C TYR A 292 7.83 3.45 5.14
N SER A 293 6.93 3.85 6.05
CA SER A 293 7.02 3.54 7.48
C SER A 293 7.05 2.04 7.77
N ASN A 294 6.36 1.23 6.97
CA ASN A 294 6.30 -0.23 7.09
C ASN A 294 7.26 -0.96 6.14
N ARG A 295 8.27 -0.28 5.60
CA ARG A 295 9.25 -0.84 4.66
C ARG A 295 9.86 -2.17 5.13
N SER A 296 10.24 -2.26 6.40
CA SER A 296 10.83 -3.49 6.96
C SER A 296 9.88 -4.68 6.90
N SER A 297 8.57 -4.46 6.92
CA SER A 297 7.55 -5.50 6.92
C SER A 297 7.36 -6.13 5.54
N PHE A 298 7.33 -5.34 4.46
CA PHE A 298 7.03 -5.85 3.11
C PHE A 298 8.26 -6.03 2.22
N MET A 299 9.40 -5.39 2.52
CA MET A 299 10.61 -5.55 1.70
C MET A 299 11.10 -7.00 1.58
N PRO A 300 10.97 -7.89 2.59
CA PRO A 300 11.27 -9.31 2.40
C PRO A 300 10.46 -9.92 1.24
N PHE A 301 9.18 -9.61 1.13
CA PHE A 301 8.34 -10.06 0.02
C PHE A 301 8.86 -9.56 -1.34
N ILE A 302 9.13 -8.25 -1.47
CA ILE A 302 9.68 -7.67 -2.72
C ILE A 302 11.02 -8.33 -3.09
N ASN A 303 11.91 -8.47 -2.12
CA ASN A 303 13.23 -9.06 -2.35
C ASN A 303 13.15 -10.54 -2.73
N ASN A 304 12.15 -11.27 -2.25
CA ASN A 304 11.97 -12.69 -2.54
C ASN A 304 11.34 -12.94 -3.93
N MET A 305 10.65 -11.96 -4.51
CA MET A 305 9.96 -12.14 -5.80
C MET A 305 10.95 -12.39 -6.96
N TYR A 306 12.05 -11.64 -7.01
CA TYR A 306 13.08 -11.75 -8.06
C TYR A 306 14.52 -11.84 -7.54
N GLY A 307 14.71 -11.89 -6.21
CA GLY A 307 16.00 -11.64 -5.60
C GLY A 307 16.31 -10.15 -5.53
N GLY A 308 16.76 -9.67 -4.36
CA GLY A 308 17.03 -8.25 -4.13
C GLY A 308 18.08 -7.63 -5.08
N GLN A 309 18.95 -8.44 -5.69
CA GLN A 309 19.93 -7.98 -6.68
C GLN A 309 19.28 -7.64 -8.03
N PHE A 310 18.31 -8.42 -8.47
CA PHE A 310 17.60 -8.17 -9.72
C PHE A 310 16.76 -6.89 -9.63
N ILE A 311 16.03 -6.72 -8.52
CA ILE A 311 15.24 -5.50 -8.28
C ILE A 311 16.12 -4.25 -8.32
N ARG A 312 17.35 -4.32 -7.77
CA ARG A 312 18.30 -3.21 -7.85
C ARG A 312 18.81 -2.96 -9.26
N ALA A 313 19.12 -4.02 -10.02
CA ALA A 313 19.61 -3.90 -11.39
C ALA A 313 18.56 -3.33 -12.35
N TYR A 314 17.29 -3.64 -12.10
CA TYR A 314 16.14 -3.19 -12.91
C TYR A 314 15.40 -2.00 -12.30
N ASN A 315 16.02 -1.27 -11.36
CA ASN A 315 15.40 -0.08 -10.78
C ASN A 315 15.47 1.10 -11.74
N GLY A 316 14.38 1.32 -12.47
CA GLY A 316 14.21 2.43 -13.39
C GLY A 316 14.26 2.03 -14.87
N ILE A 317 14.18 3.04 -15.72
CA ILE A 317 14.12 2.91 -17.17
C ILE A 317 15.35 3.51 -17.83
N ALA A 318 15.58 3.07 -19.06
CA ALA A 318 16.56 3.69 -19.94
C ALA A 318 15.89 4.72 -20.86
N VAL A 319 16.68 5.66 -21.34
CA VAL A 319 16.27 6.74 -22.26
C VAL A 319 16.89 6.52 -23.64
N ASP A 320 16.38 7.25 -24.64
CA ASP A 320 16.96 7.30 -25.97
C ASP A 320 17.91 8.50 -26.08
N ALA A 321 19.10 8.28 -26.64
CA ALA A 321 20.04 9.35 -26.93
C ALA A 321 19.66 9.99 -28.27
N VAL A 322 19.08 11.20 -28.21
CA VAL A 322 18.74 11.99 -29.40
C VAL A 322 20.01 12.56 -30.00
N ASN A 323 20.83 13.20 -29.16
CA ASN A 323 22.20 13.57 -29.48
C ASN A 323 23.06 13.49 -28.20
N GLN A 324 23.78 12.38 -28.06
CA GLN A 324 24.62 12.13 -26.88
C GLN A 324 25.71 13.20 -26.69
N ALA A 325 26.29 13.72 -27.78
CA ALA A 325 27.35 14.71 -27.72
C ALA A 325 26.86 16.07 -27.21
N ALA A 326 25.59 16.40 -27.46
CA ALA A 326 24.92 17.59 -26.93
C ALA A 326 24.30 17.37 -25.54
N GLY A 327 24.35 16.14 -25.00
CA GLY A 327 23.68 15.78 -23.75
C GLY A 327 22.15 15.74 -23.87
N HIS A 328 21.61 15.51 -25.07
CA HIS A 328 20.17 15.51 -25.34
C HIS A 328 19.59 14.09 -25.36
N TYR A 329 18.62 13.85 -24.48
CA TYR A 329 17.95 12.55 -24.30
C TYR A 329 16.42 12.69 -24.28
N ALA A 330 15.74 11.59 -24.54
CA ALA A 330 14.28 11.52 -24.52
C ALA A 330 13.77 10.24 -23.87
N VAL A 331 12.58 10.32 -23.25
CA VAL A 331 11.86 9.11 -22.86
C VAL A 331 11.40 8.36 -24.11
N PRO A 332 11.55 7.01 -24.17
CA PRO A 332 10.94 6.23 -25.24
C PRO A 332 9.41 6.36 -25.17
N ASP A 333 8.74 6.53 -26.31
CA ASP A 333 7.29 6.81 -26.36
C ASP A 333 6.46 5.77 -25.57
N ALA A 334 6.78 4.48 -25.71
CA ALA A 334 6.10 3.39 -24.98
C ALA A 334 6.25 3.48 -23.44
N LEU A 335 7.31 4.14 -22.98
CA LEU A 335 7.64 4.36 -21.56
C LEU A 335 7.27 5.74 -21.05
N ALA A 336 6.81 6.65 -21.91
CA ALA A 336 6.29 7.94 -21.49
C ALA A 336 5.22 7.70 -20.41
N PRO A 337 5.26 8.46 -19.30
CA PRO A 337 4.32 8.26 -18.22
C PRO A 337 2.91 8.59 -18.70
N SER A 338 1.90 7.91 -18.19
CA SER A 338 0.48 8.28 -18.28
C SER A 338 0.05 9.00 -16.98
N ASP A 339 -1.24 9.32 -16.84
CA ASP A 339 -1.85 9.93 -15.65
C ASP A 339 -1.36 9.33 -14.33
N TYR A 340 -0.50 10.07 -13.64
CA TYR A 340 0.12 9.72 -12.36
C TYR A 340 0.96 8.43 -12.39
N GLY A 341 1.33 7.97 -13.58
CA GLY A 341 2.43 7.05 -13.81
C GLY A 341 3.76 7.80 -13.76
N TYR A 342 4.85 7.07 -13.50
CA TYR A 342 6.16 7.66 -13.29
C TYR A 342 7.30 6.86 -13.90
N ASN A 343 8.40 7.56 -14.15
CA ASN A 343 9.68 6.99 -14.53
C ASN A 343 10.73 7.27 -13.46
N LYS A 344 11.67 6.35 -13.30
CA LYS A 344 12.91 6.53 -12.55
C LYS A 344 14.06 6.38 -13.54
N ILE A 345 14.89 7.40 -13.72
CA ILE A 345 16.03 7.37 -14.64
C ILE A 345 17.30 7.47 -13.83
N LYS A 346 18.12 6.41 -13.82
CA LYS A 346 19.41 6.42 -13.13
C LYS A 346 20.40 7.31 -13.86
N LEU A 347 21.04 8.21 -13.11
CA LEU A 347 22.04 9.16 -13.61
C LEU A 347 23.40 8.87 -12.98
N VAL A 348 24.45 9.08 -13.76
CA VAL A 348 25.85 8.95 -13.37
C VAL A 348 26.49 10.35 -13.39
N PRO A 349 26.88 10.91 -12.23
CA PRO A 349 27.59 12.18 -12.18
C PRO A 349 28.94 12.08 -12.88
N SER A 350 29.33 13.11 -13.66
CA SER A 350 30.64 13.13 -14.33
C SER A 350 31.80 13.21 -13.33
N THR A 351 31.55 13.82 -12.18
CA THR A 351 32.50 13.92 -11.07
C THR A 351 31.78 13.53 -9.79
N SER A 352 32.40 12.69 -8.96
CA SER A 352 31.87 12.35 -7.63
C SER A 352 31.64 13.61 -6.81
N GLY A 353 30.41 13.81 -6.33
CA GLY A 353 30.04 15.00 -5.57
C GLY A 353 29.87 16.26 -6.43
N GLY A 354 29.85 16.15 -7.76
CA GLY A 354 29.61 17.25 -8.69
C GLY A 354 28.13 17.66 -8.78
N THR A 355 27.85 18.74 -9.52
CA THR A 355 26.48 19.20 -9.81
C THR A 355 25.99 18.58 -11.10
N ILE A 356 24.82 17.95 -11.08
CA ILE A 356 24.06 17.61 -12.30
C ILE A 356 23.11 18.77 -12.60
N ARG A 357 23.07 19.21 -13.85
CA ARG A 357 22.11 20.20 -14.36
C ARG A 357 21.27 19.58 -15.44
N LEU A 358 19.98 19.89 -15.45
CA LEU A 358 19.02 19.33 -16.36
C LEU A 358 18.07 20.41 -16.86
N HIS A 359 17.89 20.50 -18.18
CA HIS A 359 16.85 21.29 -18.81
C HIS A 359 15.74 20.35 -19.27
N PHE A 360 14.61 20.36 -18.55
CA PHE A 360 13.46 19.52 -18.83
C PHE A 360 12.53 20.20 -19.83
N LYS A 361 12.04 19.46 -20.84
CA LYS A 361 10.97 19.90 -21.74
C LYS A 361 9.93 18.81 -21.97
N GLY A 362 8.67 19.12 -21.68
CA GLY A 362 7.52 18.27 -21.96
C GLY A 362 6.85 18.59 -23.29
N HIS A 363 6.41 17.56 -24.01
CA HIS A 363 5.61 17.69 -25.23
C HIS A 363 4.15 17.98 -24.88
N VAL A 364 3.78 19.27 -24.83
CA VAL A 364 2.46 19.71 -24.36
C VAL A 364 1.34 19.27 -25.31
N ASN A 365 0.48 18.37 -24.84
CA ASN A 365 -0.81 18.07 -25.44
C ASN A 365 -1.93 18.74 -24.63
N SER A 366 -2.55 19.77 -25.20
CA SER A 366 -3.63 20.52 -24.56
C SER A 366 -4.89 19.69 -24.31
N ALA A 367 -5.21 18.73 -25.19
CA ALA A 367 -6.35 17.83 -25.02
C ALA A 367 -6.19 16.90 -23.80
N ALA A 368 -4.94 16.59 -23.44
CA ALA A 368 -4.59 15.82 -22.26
C ALA A 368 -4.44 16.69 -20.99
N GLY A 369 -4.57 18.02 -21.09
CA GLY A 369 -4.17 18.91 -20.00
C GLY A 369 -2.75 18.62 -19.53
N SER A 370 -1.81 18.41 -20.47
CA SER A 370 -0.48 17.87 -20.17
C SER A 370 0.23 18.64 -19.06
N GLY A 371 0.84 17.91 -18.14
CA GLY A 371 1.70 18.46 -17.10
C GLY A 371 2.66 17.40 -16.60
N TRP A 372 3.71 17.86 -15.92
CA TRP A 372 4.74 17.00 -15.37
C TRP A 372 5.02 17.39 -13.94
N SER A 373 5.51 16.44 -13.16
CA SER A 373 6.13 16.74 -11.87
C SER A 373 7.39 15.91 -11.75
N TYR A 374 8.51 16.55 -11.49
CA TYR A 374 9.81 15.89 -11.54
C TYR A 374 10.80 16.45 -10.52
N GLY A 375 11.77 15.63 -10.16
CA GLY A 375 12.81 15.99 -9.20
C GLY A 375 13.86 14.90 -9.08
N PHE A 376 14.96 15.23 -8.41
CA PHE A 376 16.06 14.31 -8.19
C PHE A 376 15.90 13.52 -6.89
N VAL A 377 16.48 12.32 -6.86
CA VAL A 377 16.66 11.52 -5.64
C VAL A 377 18.11 11.06 -5.59
N GLY A 378 18.86 11.50 -4.59
CA GLY A 378 20.15 10.92 -4.23
C GLY A 378 19.95 9.73 -3.32
N VAL A 379 20.71 8.65 -3.48
CA VAL A 379 20.63 7.45 -2.64
C VAL A 379 22.02 7.05 -2.18
N ARG A 380 22.22 7.03 -0.87
CA ARG A 380 23.47 6.59 -0.25
C ARG A 380 23.20 5.43 0.69
N ASN A 381 23.80 4.26 0.44
CA ASN A 381 23.61 3.05 1.25
C ASN A 381 22.13 2.66 1.44
N GLY A 382 21.28 2.93 0.44
CA GLY A 382 19.84 2.68 0.49
C GLY A 382 19.01 3.76 1.20
N THR A 383 19.65 4.81 1.74
CA THR A 383 18.96 5.97 2.32
C THR A 383 18.75 7.04 1.24
N PRO A 384 17.50 7.46 0.97
CA PRO A 384 17.21 8.48 -0.02
C PRO A 384 17.38 9.91 0.53
N ARG A 385 17.71 10.84 -0.38
CA ARG A 385 17.74 12.29 -0.19
C ARG A 385 16.99 12.95 -1.34
N TYR A 386 15.86 13.58 -1.01
CA TYR A 386 14.95 14.14 -1.99
C TYR A 386 15.37 15.55 -2.40
N GLY A 387 15.42 15.81 -3.71
CA GLY A 387 15.46 17.17 -4.25
C GLY A 387 14.07 17.80 -4.32
N PRO A 388 13.98 19.12 -4.55
CA PRO A 388 12.70 19.79 -4.78
C PRO A 388 11.94 19.19 -5.96
N VAL A 389 10.60 19.30 -5.92
CA VAL A 389 9.72 18.95 -7.02
C VAL A 389 9.45 20.19 -7.86
N TYR A 390 9.55 20.03 -9.18
CA TYR A 390 9.27 21.04 -10.18
C TYR A 390 8.10 20.60 -11.05
N THR A 391 7.27 21.54 -11.49
CA THR A 391 6.02 21.28 -12.22
C THR A 391 5.96 21.93 -13.61
N SER A 392 6.90 22.82 -13.92
CA SER A 392 6.94 23.50 -15.22
C SER A 392 7.27 22.51 -16.34
N ALA A 393 6.53 22.59 -17.45
CA ALA A 393 6.80 21.82 -18.66
C ALA A 393 8.12 22.22 -19.34
N ASP A 394 8.72 23.34 -18.94
CA ASP A 394 9.99 23.85 -19.47
C ASP A 394 10.77 24.50 -18.30
N SER A 395 11.88 23.90 -17.88
CA SER A 395 12.68 24.46 -16.78
C SER A 395 14.10 23.89 -16.72
N GLN A 396 15.03 24.69 -16.22
CA GLN A 396 16.37 24.26 -15.84
C GLN A 396 16.49 24.08 -14.32
N ILE A 397 16.91 22.89 -13.92
CA ILE A 397 17.04 22.47 -12.53
C ILE A 397 18.42 21.87 -12.29
N SER A 398 18.89 21.90 -11.04
CA SER A 398 20.18 21.33 -10.69
C SER A 398 20.14 20.56 -9.37
N PHE A 399 21.09 19.64 -9.22
CA PHE A 399 21.23 18.82 -8.04
C PHE A 399 22.70 18.63 -7.69
N GLN A 400 23.08 19.14 -6.52
CA GLN A 400 24.37 18.86 -5.93
C GLN A 400 24.39 17.41 -5.43
N THR A 401 25.26 16.59 -5.99
CA THR A 401 25.45 15.20 -5.57
C THR A 401 26.41 15.12 -4.39
N GLN A 402 26.34 14.04 -3.62
CA GLN A 402 27.34 13.69 -2.62
C GLN A 402 28.21 12.54 -3.12
N ALA A 403 29.43 12.45 -2.60
CA ALA A 403 30.34 11.36 -2.95
C ALA A 403 29.71 9.99 -2.59
N GLY A 404 29.69 9.08 -3.58
CA GLY A 404 29.13 7.73 -3.43
C GLY A 404 27.60 7.65 -3.44
N GLU A 405 26.89 8.70 -3.84
CA GLU A 405 25.45 8.63 -4.09
C GLU A 405 25.15 8.05 -5.47
N GLU A 406 24.14 7.17 -5.54
CA GLU A 406 23.39 6.96 -6.78
C GLU A 406 22.40 8.11 -6.96
N VAL A 407 22.17 8.57 -8.19
CA VAL A 407 21.24 9.67 -8.45
C VAL A 407 20.18 9.19 -9.42
N TYR A 408 18.93 9.55 -9.17
CA TYR A 408 17.79 9.28 -10.03
C TYR A 408 17.09 10.59 -10.38
N LEU A 409 16.72 10.75 -11.65
CA LEU A 409 15.66 11.68 -12.04
C LEU A 409 14.34 10.93 -11.98
N VAL A 410 13.35 11.47 -11.28
CA VAL A 410 12.00 10.93 -11.22
C VAL A 410 11.08 11.88 -11.96
N VAL A 411 10.27 11.35 -12.88
CA VAL A 411 9.34 12.14 -13.70
C VAL A 411 7.96 11.50 -13.65
N VAL A 412 6.94 12.28 -13.30
CA VAL A 412 5.54 11.87 -13.21
C VAL A 412 4.72 12.56 -14.30
N GLY A 413 3.86 11.81 -14.99
CA GLY A 413 2.81 12.40 -15.83
C GLY A 413 1.74 12.99 -14.92
N ALA A 414 1.60 14.31 -14.90
CA ALA A 414 0.81 15.01 -13.88
C ALA A 414 -0.18 15.96 -14.55
N PRO A 415 -1.42 15.50 -14.84
CA PRO A 415 -2.45 16.35 -15.43
C PRO A 415 -2.59 17.70 -14.71
N SER A 416 -2.60 18.79 -15.48
CA SER A 416 -2.63 20.16 -14.96
C SER A 416 -4.02 20.61 -14.51
N THR A 417 -5.08 19.94 -14.96
CA THR A 417 -6.47 20.34 -14.71
C THR A 417 -7.17 19.39 -13.74
N ASN A 418 -7.36 18.13 -14.12
CA ASN A 418 -8.12 17.14 -13.37
C ASN A 418 -7.55 15.72 -13.54
N VAL A 419 -8.00 14.80 -12.70
CA VAL A 419 -7.74 13.36 -12.85
C VAL A 419 -8.60 12.82 -14.00
N HIS A 420 -7.99 12.21 -15.03
CA HIS A 420 -8.78 11.53 -16.06
C HIS A 420 -9.39 10.23 -15.51
N LYS A 421 -10.61 9.92 -15.95
CA LYS A 421 -11.38 8.76 -15.49
C LYS A 421 -11.38 7.67 -16.56
N TYR A 422 -10.43 6.74 -16.43
CA TYR A 422 -10.37 5.54 -17.26
C TYR A 422 -11.18 4.42 -16.61
N GLY A 423 -12.09 3.80 -17.36
CA GLY A 423 -12.87 2.67 -16.85
C GLY A 423 -11.98 1.48 -16.51
N PHE A 424 -12.30 0.77 -15.43
CA PHE A 424 -11.74 -0.53 -15.10
C PHE A 424 -12.24 -1.55 -16.12
N LEU A 425 -11.36 -2.01 -17.02
CA LEU A 425 -11.71 -2.92 -18.10
C LEU A 425 -10.63 -3.97 -18.35
N ASP A 426 -11.10 -5.17 -18.71
CA ASP A 426 -10.32 -6.29 -19.24
C ASP A 426 -10.09 -6.08 -20.75
N GLY A 427 -9.23 -5.10 -21.07
CA GLY A 427 -8.99 -4.64 -22.44
C GLY A 427 -8.91 -3.13 -22.43
N TYR A 428 -7.68 -2.63 -22.46
CA TYR A 428 -7.30 -1.29 -22.03
C TYR A 428 -8.05 -0.16 -22.74
N THR A 429 -8.22 0.95 -22.01
CA THR A 429 -8.60 2.23 -22.60
C THR A 429 -7.37 2.91 -23.17
N LYS A 430 -7.52 3.54 -24.34
CA LYS A 430 -6.54 4.50 -24.82
C LYS A 430 -6.33 5.55 -23.71
N ASN A 431 -5.08 5.79 -23.33
CA ASN A 431 -4.73 6.77 -22.31
C ASN A 431 -3.89 7.89 -22.93
N TYR A 432 -3.86 9.04 -22.26
CA TYR A 432 -2.87 10.05 -22.58
C TYR A 432 -1.49 9.60 -22.07
N ARG A 433 -0.47 9.96 -22.84
CA ARG A 433 0.94 9.82 -22.45
C ARG A 433 1.54 11.22 -22.32
N TYR A 434 2.59 11.34 -21.54
CA TYR A 434 3.23 12.62 -21.22
C TYR A 434 4.71 12.57 -21.64
N PRO A 435 5.01 12.52 -22.96
CA PRO A 435 6.38 12.42 -23.43
C PRO A 435 7.20 13.67 -23.11
N TYR A 436 8.49 13.48 -22.88
CA TYR A 436 9.42 14.54 -22.52
C TYR A 436 10.83 14.26 -23.03
N GLU A 437 11.60 15.33 -23.18
CA GLU A 437 13.01 15.33 -23.50
C GLU A 437 13.76 16.17 -22.48
N PHE A 438 15.07 15.96 -22.38
CA PHE A 438 15.89 16.78 -21.52
C PHE A 438 17.33 16.89 -22.04
N GLY A 439 17.91 18.06 -21.83
CA GLY A 439 19.35 18.25 -21.89
C GLY A 439 19.97 18.04 -20.51
N ILE A 440 21.17 17.48 -20.45
CA ILE A 440 21.88 17.25 -19.19
C ILE A 440 23.35 17.65 -19.31
N SER A 441 23.89 18.23 -18.24
CA SER A 441 25.33 18.46 -18.06
C SER A 441 25.78 18.11 -16.64
N GLY A 442 27.07 17.85 -16.45
CA GLY A 442 27.63 17.39 -15.17
C GLY A 442 27.28 15.95 -14.79
N GLY A 443 26.61 15.23 -15.69
CA GLY A 443 26.31 13.81 -15.60
C GLY A 443 25.64 13.31 -16.89
N VAL A 444 25.40 12.00 -16.97
CA VAL A 444 24.68 11.35 -18.07
C VAL A 444 23.74 10.27 -17.54
N PRO A 445 22.71 9.85 -18.30
CA PRO A 445 21.95 8.66 -17.96
C PRO A 445 22.86 7.41 -17.94
N SER A 446 22.62 6.50 -17.00
CA SER A 446 23.40 5.27 -16.88
C SER A 446 23.34 4.44 -18.17
N GLY A 447 24.50 3.91 -18.58
CA GLY A 447 24.72 3.25 -19.86
C GLY A 447 25.35 4.16 -20.93
N TYR A 448 25.42 5.48 -20.70
CA TYR A 448 26.02 6.45 -21.61
C TYR A 448 27.29 7.10 -21.07
N GLU A 449 27.73 6.71 -19.87
CA GLU A 449 28.98 7.18 -19.27
C GLU A 449 30.23 6.69 -20.03
N PRO A 450 31.28 7.52 -20.14
CA PRO A 450 32.53 7.11 -20.78
C PRO A 450 33.10 5.84 -20.15
N GLY A 451 33.39 4.83 -20.98
CA GLY A 451 33.93 3.56 -20.51
C GLY A 451 32.91 2.70 -19.75
N TYR A 452 31.61 2.91 -19.94
CA TYR A 452 30.57 2.04 -19.37
C TYR A 452 30.87 0.57 -19.62
N VAL A 453 30.99 -0.18 -18.54
CA VAL A 453 31.03 -1.64 -18.54
C VAL A 453 29.80 -2.11 -17.79
N LYS A 454 29.07 -3.06 -18.39
CA LYS A 454 27.94 -3.67 -17.70
C LYS A 454 28.39 -4.23 -16.35
N PRO A 455 27.59 -4.04 -15.28
CA PRO A 455 27.93 -4.60 -13.98
C PRO A 455 28.22 -6.10 -14.07
N THR A 456 29.17 -6.56 -13.24
CA THR A 456 29.42 -8.00 -13.10
C THR A 456 28.10 -8.68 -12.70
N PRO A 457 27.62 -9.67 -13.47
CA PRO A 457 26.32 -10.25 -13.20
C PRO A 457 26.37 -11.08 -11.91
N VAL A 458 25.36 -10.89 -11.04
CA VAL A 458 25.18 -11.68 -9.82
C VAL A 458 23.85 -12.42 -9.91
N GLY A 459 23.87 -13.76 -9.83
CA GLY A 459 22.67 -14.58 -9.98
C GLY A 459 22.22 -14.79 -11.44
N GLY A 460 23.07 -14.48 -12.41
CA GLY A 460 22.79 -14.64 -13.84
C GLY A 460 24.00 -14.35 -14.72
N ARG A 461 23.72 -14.05 -15.99
CA ARG A 461 24.70 -13.67 -17.02
C ARG A 461 24.08 -12.69 -18.02
N TRP A 462 24.94 -11.93 -18.71
CA TRP A 462 24.57 -11.19 -19.90
C TRP A 462 24.63 -12.12 -21.12
N HIS A 463 23.57 -12.16 -21.93
CA HIS A 463 23.51 -13.05 -23.09
C HIS A 463 24.51 -12.64 -24.17
N SER A 464 25.23 -13.59 -24.77
CA SER A 464 26.24 -13.29 -25.80
C SER A 464 25.66 -12.68 -27.07
N ASN A 465 24.39 -13.00 -27.37
CA ASN A 465 23.65 -12.46 -28.51
C ASN A 465 22.59 -11.46 -28.01
N GLY A 466 22.88 -10.16 -28.18
CA GLY A 466 22.02 -9.03 -27.79
C GLY A 466 22.31 -8.41 -26.42
N GLY A 467 22.95 -9.14 -25.51
CA GLY A 467 23.41 -8.58 -24.23
C GLY A 467 22.35 -8.44 -23.14
N GLY A 468 21.13 -8.95 -23.31
CA GLY A 468 20.10 -8.93 -22.27
C GLY A 468 20.40 -9.85 -21.09
N TRP A 469 19.61 -9.73 -20.02
CA TRP A 469 19.82 -10.50 -18.79
C TRP A 469 19.27 -11.92 -18.90
N VAL A 470 20.01 -12.89 -18.38
CA VAL A 470 19.57 -14.27 -18.22
C VAL A 470 19.90 -14.76 -16.82
N SER A 471 18.88 -15.11 -16.02
CA SER A 471 19.08 -15.69 -14.68
C SER A 471 19.77 -17.05 -14.73
N ASN A 472 20.45 -17.45 -13.65
CA ASN A 472 21.15 -18.74 -13.59
C ASN A 472 20.22 -19.97 -13.77
N SER A 473 18.96 -19.85 -13.37
CA SER A 473 17.95 -20.90 -13.54
C SER A 473 17.35 -20.95 -14.95
N ALA A 474 17.57 -19.92 -15.78
CA ALA A 474 17.03 -19.86 -17.14
C ALA A 474 17.96 -20.53 -18.15
N ASN A 475 17.35 -21.27 -19.09
CA ASN A 475 18.04 -21.92 -20.19
C ASN A 475 17.87 -21.11 -21.48
N VAL A 476 18.94 -20.48 -21.95
CA VAL A 476 18.92 -19.66 -23.17
C VAL A 476 20.06 -20.09 -24.08
N SER A 477 19.71 -20.52 -25.30
CA SER A 477 20.69 -20.95 -26.30
C SER A 477 21.42 -19.76 -26.93
N ALA A 478 22.70 -19.93 -27.27
CA ALA A 478 23.49 -18.89 -27.91
C ALA A 478 22.92 -18.36 -29.24
N SER A 479 22.12 -19.16 -29.96
CA SER A 479 21.46 -18.76 -31.21
C SER A 479 20.27 -17.82 -31.01
N ALA A 480 19.62 -17.86 -29.84
CA ALA A 480 18.52 -16.98 -29.53
C ALA A 480 19.01 -15.55 -29.32
N TYR A 481 18.18 -14.56 -29.59
CA TYR A 481 18.51 -13.15 -29.34
C TYR A 481 17.81 -12.66 -28.08
N VAL A 482 18.56 -12.06 -27.16
CA VAL A 482 18.01 -11.37 -25.98
C VAL A 482 18.55 -9.94 -25.99
N GLY A 483 17.69 -8.99 -26.35
CA GLY A 483 18.03 -7.59 -26.52
C GLY A 483 18.56 -6.95 -25.23
N PRO A 484 19.26 -5.82 -25.34
CA PRO A 484 20.06 -5.26 -24.24
C PRO A 484 19.25 -4.85 -23.00
N ARG A 485 17.93 -4.62 -23.16
CA ARG A 485 17.00 -4.26 -22.09
C ARG A 485 15.97 -5.37 -21.78
N ALA A 486 16.04 -6.50 -22.49
CA ALA A 486 15.19 -7.66 -22.27
C ALA A 486 15.73 -8.58 -21.16
N ALA A 487 14.87 -9.42 -20.60
CA ALA A 487 15.23 -10.33 -19.52
C ALA A 487 14.61 -11.73 -19.68
N VAL A 488 15.39 -12.77 -19.38
CA VAL A 488 14.89 -14.14 -19.22
C VAL A 488 15.16 -14.59 -17.78
N TYR A 489 14.09 -14.94 -17.07
CA TYR A 489 14.11 -15.22 -15.64
C TYR A 489 13.45 -16.56 -15.30
N GLY A 490 13.80 -17.11 -14.12
CA GLY A 490 13.25 -18.35 -13.60
C GLY A 490 13.66 -19.56 -14.44
N ASN A 491 12.95 -20.68 -14.28
CA ASN A 491 13.19 -21.92 -15.04
C ASN A 491 12.75 -21.84 -16.52
N SER A 492 12.76 -20.65 -17.11
CA SER A 492 12.26 -20.40 -18.47
C SER A 492 13.28 -20.83 -19.53
N THR A 493 12.78 -21.21 -20.71
CA THR A 493 13.60 -21.65 -21.85
C THR A 493 13.40 -20.74 -23.06
N VAL A 494 14.48 -20.20 -23.60
CA VAL A 494 14.49 -19.48 -24.89
C VAL A 494 15.50 -20.13 -25.82
N SER A 495 15.07 -20.65 -26.97
CA SER A 495 15.97 -21.40 -27.85
C SER A 495 15.76 -21.14 -29.34
N GLU A 496 16.65 -21.70 -30.17
CA GLU A 496 16.60 -21.63 -31.64
C GLU A 496 16.75 -20.18 -32.13
N ASN A 497 15.84 -19.69 -32.98
CA ASN A 497 15.88 -18.34 -33.55
C ASN A 497 14.96 -17.35 -32.82
N ALA A 498 14.49 -17.70 -31.62
CA ALA A 498 13.59 -16.85 -30.85
C ALA A 498 14.26 -15.50 -30.52
N ARG A 499 13.48 -14.42 -30.56
CA ARG A 499 13.96 -13.05 -30.31
C ARG A 499 13.18 -12.43 -29.17
N ILE A 500 13.87 -12.05 -28.10
CA ILE A 500 13.32 -11.25 -27.00
C ILE A 500 13.87 -9.84 -27.12
N GLU A 501 13.02 -8.85 -27.34
CA GLU A 501 13.38 -7.51 -27.78
C GLU A 501 12.74 -6.43 -26.91
N GLY A 502 13.19 -5.18 -27.10
CA GLY A 502 12.70 -4.05 -26.31
C GLY A 502 12.91 -4.30 -24.82
N LEU A 503 11.80 -4.25 -24.08
CA LEU A 503 11.69 -4.37 -22.63
C LEU A 503 10.99 -5.68 -22.24
N ALA A 504 10.87 -6.62 -23.18
CA ALA A 504 10.12 -7.85 -23.00
C ALA A 504 10.81 -8.81 -22.04
N TRP A 505 10.00 -9.49 -21.22
CA TRP A 505 10.45 -10.45 -20.22
C TRP A 505 9.85 -11.84 -20.46
N VAL A 506 10.66 -12.88 -20.26
CA VAL A 506 10.23 -14.28 -20.26
C VAL A 506 10.47 -14.85 -18.86
N ASN A 507 9.43 -15.32 -18.18
CA ASN A 507 9.48 -15.72 -16.77
C ASN A 507 8.56 -16.93 -16.45
N SER A 508 8.58 -17.36 -15.19
CA SER A 508 7.69 -18.35 -14.60
C SER A 508 7.73 -19.72 -15.28
N GLY A 509 8.87 -20.09 -15.86
CA GLY A 509 9.04 -21.37 -16.56
C GLY A 509 8.50 -21.38 -17.99
N ALA A 510 8.26 -20.21 -18.58
CA ALA A 510 7.82 -20.08 -19.96
C ALA A 510 8.81 -20.70 -20.95
N THR A 511 8.30 -21.18 -22.09
CA THR A 511 9.11 -21.63 -23.21
C THR A 511 8.83 -20.77 -24.44
N VAL A 512 9.89 -20.26 -25.09
CA VAL A 512 9.84 -19.49 -26.34
C VAL A 512 10.88 -20.07 -27.32
N ARG A 513 10.45 -20.59 -28.48
CA ARG A 513 11.32 -21.29 -29.44
C ARG A 513 10.99 -20.93 -30.89
N GLY A 514 11.63 -21.60 -31.86
CA GLY A 514 11.39 -21.38 -33.28
C GLY A 514 11.76 -19.96 -33.70
N ASN A 515 10.86 -19.30 -34.42
CA ASN A 515 11.01 -17.92 -34.88
C ASN A 515 10.15 -16.94 -34.07
N ALA A 516 9.72 -17.32 -32.86
CA ALA A 516 8.84 -16.48 -32.06
C ALA A 516 9.55 -15.18 -31.65
N VAL A 517 8.82 -14.06 -31.72
CA VAL A 517 9.31 -12.74 -31.34
C VAL A 517 8.49 -12.23 -30.16
N VAL A 518 9.18 -11.89 -29.07
CA VAL A 518 8.58 -11.23 -27.92
C VAL A 518 9.24 -9.85 -27.82
N LYS A 519 8.48 -8.77 -27.91
CA LYS A 519 9.03 -7.42 -28.03
C LYS A 519 8.25 -6.39 -27.20
N ASP A 520 8.64 -5.13 -27.33
CA ASP A 520 8.03 -4.00 -26.63
C ASP A 520 8.06 -4.24 -25.10
N ASN A 521 6.95 -4.12 -24.38
CA ASN A 521 6.83 -4.36 -22.94
C ASN A 521 6.25 -5.73 -22.57
N ALA A 522 6.12 -6.65 -23.52
CA ALA A 522 5.41 -7.91 -23.32
C ALA A 522 5.99 -8.79 -22.19
N LEU A 523 5.14 -9.59 -21.54
CA LEU A 523 5.52 -10.55 -20.50
C LEU A 523 5.04 -11.95 -20.87
N ILE A 524 5.97 -12.91 -20.91
CA ILE A 524 5.64 -14.32 -21.11
C ILE A 524 5.77 -15.06 -19.79
N GLN A 525 4.71 -15.75 -19.37
CA GLN A 525 4.65 -16.53 -18.15
C GLN A 525 4.53 -18.04 -18.41
N GLY A 526 4.69 -18.83 -17.35
CA GLY A 526 4.55 -20.28 -17.39
C GLY A 526 3.24 -20.71 -18.02
N GLY A 527 3.32 -21.67 -18.93
CA GLY A 527 2.18 -22.14 -19.74
C GLY A 527 2.12 -21.59 -21.16
N ALA A 528 2.86 -20.51 -21.47
CA ALA A 528 2.77 -19.84 -22.77
C ALA A 528 3.33 -20.61 -23.99
N ASN A 529 4.30 -21.52 -23.80
CA ASN A 529 4.87 -22.43 -24.82
C ASN A 529 4.86 -21.90 -26.28
N LEU A 530 5.46 -20.72 -26.51
CA LEU A 530 5.41 -20.02 -27.79
C LEU A 530 6.43 -20.61 -28.78
N SER A 531 6.01 -20.83 -30.03
CA SER A 531 6.89 -21.34 -31.10
C SER A 531 6.39 -20.93 -32.49
N GLY A 532 7.21 -21.13 -33.52
CA GLY A 532 6.84 -20.80 -34.90
C GLY A 532 6.77 -19.29 -35.15
N ASN A 533 5.77 -18.82 -35.91
CA ASN A 533 5.61 -17.41 -36.30
C ASN A 533 4.67 -16.66 -35.34
N VAL A 534 4.97 -16.72 -34.04
CA VAL A 534 4.25 -15.96 -33.02
C VAL A 534 4.96 -14.64 -32.74
N VAL A 535 4.22 -13.54 -32.74
CA VAL A 535 4.71 -12.22 -32.32
C VAL A 535 3.89 -11.79 -31.11
N VAL A 536 4.55 -11.61 -29.96
CA VAL A 536 3.95 -11.00 -28.77
C VAL A 536 4.62 -9.64 -28.56
N GLY A 537 3.84 -8.58 -28.41
CA GLY A 537 4.37 -7.21 -28.34
C GLY A 537 3.42 -6.26 -27.63
N GLY A 538 3.58 -4.96 -27.89
CA GLY A 538 2.89 -3.91 -27.13
C GLY A 538 3.15 -4.11 -25.65
N ASP A 539 2.09 -4.33 -24.89
CA ASP A 539 2.19 -4.66 -23.49
C ASP A 539 1.57 -6.05 -23.18
N ALA A 540 1.43 -6.94 -24.17
CA ALA A 540 0.76 -8.22 -23.98
C ALA A 540 1.36 -9.10 -22.87
N GLU A 541 0.52 -9.86 -22.15
CA GLU A 541 0.93 -10.82 -21.12
C GLU A 541 0.34 -12.18 -21.43
N MET A 542 1.18 -13.17 -21.69
CA MET A 542 0.75 -14.51 -22.12
C MET A 542 1.03 -15.53 -21.03
N GLY A 543 0.00 -16.26 -20.62
CA GLY A 543 0.09 -17.36 -19.65
C GLY A 543 -0.28 -18.72 -20.24
N ILE A 544 -0.71 -18.78 -21.50
CA ILE A 544 -1.19 -19.99 -22.17
C ILE A 544 -0.60 -20.13 -23.57
N ALA A 545 -0.59 -21.35 -24.10
CA ALA A 545 -0.11 -21.63 -25.44
C ALA A 545 -0.87 -20.83 -26.51
N CYS A 546 -0.13 -20.13 -27.37
CA CYS A 546 -0.69 -19.42 -28.53
C CYS A 546 -0.31 -20.10 -29.84
N SER A 547 -1.28 -20.16 -30.77
CA SER A 547 -1.02 -20.47 -32.17
C SER A 547 -0.25 -19.34 -32.87
N SER A 548 0.23 -19.59 -34.10
CA SER A 548 0.84 -18.54 -34.93
C SER A 548 -0.08 -17.32 -35.03
N GLY A 549 0.49 -16.11 -34.85
CA GLY A 549 -0.29 -14.88 -34.82
C GLY A 549 0.46 -13.72 -34.15
N THR A 550 -0.18 -12.55 -34.14
CA THR A 550 0.34 -11.35 -33.50
C THR A 550 -0.57 -10.97 -32.33
N TYR A 551 0.01 -10.84 -31.14
CA TYR A 551 -0.68 -10.59 -29.88
C TYR A 551 -0.07 -9.38 -29.19
N LEU A 552 -0.77 -8.26 -29.18
CA LEU A 552 -0.22 -6.97 -28.72
C LEU A 552 -0.95 -6.40 -27.50
N LEU A 553 -2.07 -7.03 -27.12
CA LEU A 553 -2.95 -6.58 -26.05
C LEU A 553 -2.80 -7.45 -24.80
N PHE A 554 -2.91 -6.82 -23.64
CA PHE A 554 -3.07 -7.54 -22.37
C PHE A 554 -4.53 -7.88 -22.11
N THR A 555 -4.76 -9.11 -21.68
CA THR A 555 -6.04 -9.59 -21.18
C THR A 555 -5.84 -10.19 -19.78
N THR A 556 -6.83 -10.03 -18.90
CA THR A 556 -6.77 -10.55 -17.52
C THR A 556 -6.70 -12.07 -17.46
N ASN A 557 -7.33 -12.76 -18.41
CA ASN A 557 -7.21 -14.20 -18.59
C ASN A 557 -5.94 -14.62 -19.35
N ARG A 558 -5.09 -13.67 -19.76
CA ARG A 558 -3.79 -13.88 -20.41
C ARG A 558 -3.88 -14.76 -21.66
N ASN A 559 -4.97 -14.62 -22.39
CA ASN A 559 -5.30 -15.42 -23.56
C ASN A 559 -4.73 -14.83 -24.87
N CYS A 560 -4.75 -15.65 -25.91
CA CYS A 560 -4.24 -15.31 -27.24
C CYS A 560 -5.37 -14.75 -28.12
N ASP A 561 -5.85 -13.55 -27.83
CA ASP A 561 -7.05 -12.97 -28.47
C ASP A 561 -6.84 -12.39 -29.88
N GLY A 562 -5.58 -12.23 -30.30
CA GLY A 562 -5.19 -11.69 -31.61
C GLY A 562 -5.51 -10.20 -31.78
N ARG A 563 -5.79 -9.47 -30.70
CA ARG A 563 -6.18 -8.05 -30.78
C ARG A 563 -4.98 -7.15 -31.04
N ALA A 564 -5.26 -6.04 -31.73
CA ALA A 564 -4.30 -4.98 -31.96
C ALA A 564 -3.85 -4.36 -30.62
N GLY A 565 -2.63 -3.81 -30.62
CA GLY A 565 -2.05 -3.21 -29.42
C GLY A 565 -2.71 -1.89 -29.06
N GLU A 566 -2.37 -1.40 -27.87
CA GLU A 566 -2.78 -0.09 -27.43
C GLU A 566 -2.31 1.00 -28.39
N THR A 567 -3.20 1.93 -28.72
CA THR A 567 -2.85 3.14 -29.45
C THR A 567 -2.97 4.31 -28.50
N ASP A 568 -1.85 5.00 -28.26
CA ASP A 568 -1.84 6.21 -27.45
C ASP A 568 -2.79 7.26 -28.06
N ILE A 569 -3.46 8.05 -27.21
CA ILE A 569 -4.34 9.15 -27.68
C ILE A 569 -3.51 10.34 -28.20
N ASN A 570 -2.20 10.33 -27.97
CA ASN A 570 -1.36 11.48 -28.26
C ASN A 570 -1.27 11.79 -29.75
N PRO A 571 -1.37 13.07 -30.15
CA PRO A 571 -0.99 13.48 -31.49
C PRO A 571 0.52 13.25 -31.69
N ALA A 572 0.93 13.10 -32.95
CA ALA A 572 2.35 13.10 -33.28
C ALA A 572 2.99 14.44 -32.87
N TYR A 573 4.21 14.38 -32.34
CA TYR A 573 5.03 15.54 -31.98
C TYR A 573 6.37 15.48 -32.69
N GLN A 574 7.01 16.64 -32.82
CA GLN A 574 8.38 16.75 -33.33
C GLN A 574 9.35 16.77 -32.15
N ARG A 575 10.53 16.17 -32.33
CA ARG A 575 11.59 16.26 -31.31
C ARG A 575 12.07 17.71 -31.19
N PHE A 576 12.42 18.11 -29.97
CA PHE A 576 13.10 19.39 -29.75
C PHE A 576 14.47 19.40 -30.41
N THR A 577 15.01 20.59 -30.70
CA THR A 577 16.39 20.75 -31.15
C THR A 577 17.35 20.74 -29.96
N ASP A 578 18.63 20.43 -30.21
CA ASP A 578 19.67 20.46 -29.17
C ASP A 578 19.78 21.83 -28.48
N ALA A 579 19.51 22.91 -29.22
CA ALA A 579 19.54 24.28 -28.68
C ALA A 579 18.36 24.55 -27.72
N GLU A 580 17.18 23.99 -28.00
CA GLU A 580 15.99 24.19 -27.17
C GLU A 580 16.09 23.48 -25.82
N VAL A 581 16.78 22.34 -25.76
CA VAL A 581 17.03 21.58 -24.53
C VAL A 581 18.41 21.85 -23.92
N ALA A 582 19.23 22.72 -24.51
CA ALA A 582 20.58 22.98 -24.01
C ALA A 582 20.54 23.50 -22.57
N VAL A 583 21.44 23.00 -21.73
CA VAL A 583 21.67 23.58 -20.39
C VAL A 583 22.46 24.87 -20.57
N THR A 584 21.92 25.99 -20.10
CA THR A 584 22.55 27.32 -20.19
C THR A 584 22.88 27.83 -18.79
N GLY A 585 23.91 28.67 -18.66
CA GLY A 585 24.51 29.07 -17.37
C GLY A 585 23.66 29.95 -16.42
N GLY A 586 22.33 29.87 -16.49
CA GLY A 586 21.38 30.56 -15.61
C GLY A 586 20.52 29.54 -14.86
N ASP A 587 21.11 28.78 -13.94
CA ASP A 587 20.35 27.89 -13.07
C ASP A 587 19.47 28.74 -12.14
N THR A 588 18.22 28.31 -11.89
CA THR A 588 17.55 28.74 -10.65
C THR A 588 18.26 27.97 -9.52
N PRO A 589 18.97 28.64 -8.58
CA PRO A 589 19.69 27.92 -7.54
C PRO A 589 18.72 27.05 -6.75
N THR A 590 19.03 25.76 -6.64
CA THR A 590 18.26 24.84 -5.81
C THR A 590 18.34 25.32 -4.37
N PRO A 591 17.22 25.59 -3.67
CA PRO A 591 17.29 25.71 -2.22
C PRO A 591 17.89 24.42 -1.65
N ASN A 592 18.69 24.55 -0.60
CA ASN A 592 19.34 23.40 0.04
C ASN A 592 18.32 22.27 0.28
N PRO A 593 18.67 20.99 0.02
CA PRO A 593 17.78 19.87 0.26
C PRO A 593 17.27 19.93 1.71
N THR A 594 15.97 19.93 1.91
CA THR A 594 15.40 19.80 3.24
C THR A 594 15.70 18.39 3.73
N THR A 595 16.60 18.24 4.71
CA THR A 595 16.38 17.19 5.72
C THR A 595 15.03 17.50 6.38
N ALA A 596 14.24 16.49 6.73
CA ALA A 596 12.96 16.70 7.42
C ALA A 596 13.10 17.76 8.55
N PRO A 597 12.13 18.67 8.74
CA PRO A 597 12.29 19.83 9.63
C PRO A 597 12.72 19.42 11.04
N THR A 598 13.79 20.02 11.57
CA THR A 598 14.38 19.66 12.87
C THR A 598 14.34 20.74 13.95
N THR A 599 13.74 21.93 13.75
CA THR A 599 13.55 22.91 14.87
C THR A 599 12.40 23.92 14.61
N PRO A 600 11.52 24.21 15.59
CA PRO A 600 10.54 25.32 15.53
C PRO A 600 11.10 26.67 16.05
N PRO A 601 10.44 27.81 15.73
CA PRO A 601 10.96 29.17 15.96
C PRO A 601 10.87 29.62 17.43
N THR A 602 11.92 30.27 17.88
CA THR A 602 12.06 30.99 19.15
C THR A 602 11.51 32.41 19.04
N THR A 603 10.39 32.71 19.70
CA THR A 603 10.10 33.90 20.56
C THR A 603 8.57 34.14 20.71
N ALA A 604 8.13 34.49 21.92
CA ALA A 604 6.72 34.68 22.29
C ALA A 604 6.30 36.17 22.23
N PRO A 605 5.09 36.51 21.71
CA PRO A 605 4.50 37.84 21.85
C PRO A 605 4.00 38.13 23.27
N THR A 606 4.19 39.38 23.72
CA THR A 606 4.14 39.83 25.12
C THR A 606 2.88 40.62 25.51
N THR A 607 1.66 40.25 25.10
CA THR A 607 0.43 40.80 25.73
C THR A 607 -0.78 39.84 25.64
N PRO A 608 -1.65 39.78 26.69
CA PRO A 608 -2.83 38.91 26.70
C PRO A 608 -4.06 39.57 26.02
N PRO A 609 -4.82 38.86 25.15
CA PRO A 609 -6.08 39.36 24.58
C PRO A 609 -7.31 38.97 25.41
N THR A 610 -8.32 39.86 25.41
CA THR A 610 -9.48 39.91 26.31
C THR A 610 -10.81 39.39 25.74
N THR A 611 -10.81 38.45 24.78
CA THR A 611 -12.06 37.83 24.29
C THR A 611 -11.92 36.32 24.03
N ALA A 612 -12.97 35.56 24.33
CA ALA A 612 -12.99 34.09 24.26
C ALA A 612 -13.01 33.57 22.80
N PRO A 613 -12.17 32.56 22.44
CA PRO A 613 -12.06 32.03 21.08
C PRO A 613 -13.11 30.95 20.75
N THR A 614 -13.58 30.95 19.50
CA THR A 614 -14.63 30.06 18.95
C THR A 614 -14.11 28.93 18.04
N THR A 615 -12.84 28.53 18.13
CA THR A 615 -12.28 27.39 17.36
C THR A 615 -11.30 26.56 18.18
N ALA A 616 -11.34 25.24 17.98
CA ALA A 616 -10.49 24.26 18.67
C ALA A 616 -9.05 24.28 18.11
N PRO A 617 -8.00 24.20 18.95
CA PRO A 617 -6.61 24.18 18.49
C PRO A 617 -6.22 22.84 17.86
N THR A 618 -5.59 22.94 16.70
CA THR A 618 -4.95 21.89 15.89
C THR A 618 -3.45 21.86 16.18
N THR A 619 -2.96 20.87 16.94
CA THR A 619 -1.66 20.15 16.76
C THR A 619 -1.29 19.31 17.99
N ALA A 620 -0.75 18.11 17.76
CA ALA A 620 -0.17 17.21 18.75
C ALA A 620 1.38 17.34 18.76
N PRO A 621 2.08 17.11 19.89
CA PRO A 621 3.53 17.23 19.97
C PRO A 621 4.29 16.01 19.41
N THR A 622 5.42 16.24 18.73
CA THR A 622 6.33 15.25 18.14
C THR A 622 7.74 15.42 18.69
N THR A 623 8.30 14.42 19.37
CA THR A 623 9.72 14.01 19.31
C THR A 623 9.91 12.68 20.07
N ALA A 624 10.66 11.75 19.46
CA ALA A 624 11.17 10.53 20.07
C ALA A 624 12.64 10.74 20.52
N PRO A 625 13.08 10.26 21.70
CA PRO A 625 14.45 10.36 22.16
C PRO A 625 15.35 9.27 21.57
N THR A 626 16.52 9.72 21.17
CA THR A 626 17.70 8.97 20.76
C THR A 626 18.43 8.47 22.00
N THR A 627 18.20 7.23 22.45
CA THR A 627 19.18 6.38 23.17
C THR A 627 18.58 4.99 23.40
N ALA A 628 19.31 3.94 23.00
CA ALA A 628 18.91 2.56 23.28
C ALA A 628 18.92 2.29 24.80
N PRO A 629 17.94 1.56 25.37
CA PRO A 629 17.95 1.20 26.79
C PRO A 629 19.17 0.33 27.14
N PRO A 630 19.75 0.48 28.35
CA PRO A 630 20.80 -0.42 28.82
C PRO A 630 20.24 -1.86 28.92
N THR A 631 20.93 -2.80 28.28
CA THR A 631 20.62 -4.23 28.37
C THR A 631 21.30 -4.83 29.60
N THR A 632 20.68 -4.67 30.77
CA THR A 632 21.04 -5.49 31.94
C THR A 632 20.19 -6.77 31.92
N ALA A 633 20.85 -7.92 31.93
CA ALA A 633 20.16 -9.20 32.15
C ALA A 633 19.44 -9.17 33.51
N PRO A 634 18.31 -9.89 33.67
CA PRO A 634 17.62 -9.97 34.95
C PRO A 634 18.60 -10.40 36.07
N PRO A 635 18.49 -9.85 37.29
CA PRO A 635 19.19 -10.39 38.44
C PRO A 635 18.95 -11.90 38.53
N SER A 636 20.01 -12.68 38.76
CA SER A 636 19.94 -14.14 38.76
C SER A 636 18.83 -14.65 39.69
N GLY A 637 17.78 -15.23 39.11
CA GLY A 637 16.67 -15.85 39.85
C GLY A 637 15.30 -15.17 39.73
N ALA A 638 15.17 -13.98 39.12
CA ALA A 638 13.87 -13.33 38.91
C ALA A 638 13.12 -13.90 37.69
N PRO A 639 11.79 -14.15 37.78
CA PRO A 639 11.03 -14.76 36.69
C PRO A 639 10.78 -13.81 35.50
N CYS A 640 10.84 -12.50 35.71
CA CYS A 640 10.88 -11.48 34.66
C CYS A 640 11.57 -10.20 35.14
N SER A 641 12.00 -9.36 34.20
CA SER A 641 12.46 -7.97 34.45
C SER A 641 11.70 -7.00 33.56
N ALA A 642 11.65 -5.72 33.96
CA ALA A 642 11.02 -4.66 33.18
C ALA A 642 11.85 -3.38 33.18
N THR A 643 11.91 -2.69 32.04
CA THR A 643 12.65 -1.44 31.87
C THR A 643 11.78 -0.40 31.17
N LEU A 644 11.74 0.82 31.72
CA LEU A 644 11.01 1.95 31.15
C LEU A 644 11.95 2.88 30.38
N ALA A 645 11.62 3.15 29.12
CA ALA A 645 12.17 4.24 28.33
C ALA A 645 11.12 5.34 28.19
N VAL A 646 11.47 6.58 28.52
CA VAL A 646 10.62 7.73 28.17
C VAL A 646 10.83 7.97 26.68
N THR A 647 9.79 7.81 25.86
CA THR A 647 9.87 7.91 24.39
C THR A 647 9.33 9.23 23.84
N GLY A 648 8.93 10.17 24.71
CA GLY A 648 8.55 11.53 24.35
C GLY A 648 8.12 12.33 25.58
N THR A 649 8.31 13.65 25.57
CA THR A 649 7.92 14.54 26.68
C THR A 649 7.31 15.84 26.15
N TRP A 650 6.28 16.35 26.82
CA TRP A 650 5.68 17.67 26.54
C TRP A 650 5.31 18.37 27.84
N GLN A 651 4.90 19.64 27.76
CA GLN A 651 4.49 20.39 28.94
C GLN A 651 3.29 19.72 29.62
N GLY A 652 3.50 19.18 30.83
CA GLY A 652 2.46 18.53 31.63
C GLY A 652 2.25 17.03 31.36
N GLY A 653 3.05 16.38 30.51
CA GLY A 653 2.96 14.93 30.30
C GLY A 653 4.13 14.31 29.53
N PHE A 654 4.15 12.99 29.45
CA PHE A 654 5.19 12.23 28.78
C PHE A 654 4.66 10.89 28.25
N GLN A 655 5.39 10.30 27.29
CA GLN A 655 5.15 8.96 26.80
C GLN A 655 6.23 8.02 27.34
N GLY A 656 5.80 6.89 27.92
CA GLY A 656 6.66 5.82 28.38
C GLY A 656 6.46 4.54 27.59
N GLU A 657 7.54 3.84 27.26
CA GLU A 657 7.52 2.47 26.73
C GLU A 657 8.22 1.55 27.73
N VAL A 658 7.55 0.47 28.12
CA VAL A 658 8.07 -0.54 29.04
C VAL A 658 8.35 -1.82 28.26
N THR A 659 9.59 -2.30 28.35
CA THR A 659 9.98 -3.62 27.85
C THR A 659 10.00 -4.63 28.99
N ILE A 660 9.33 -5.76 28.82
CA ILE A 660 9.37 -6.91 29.73
C ILE A 660 10.26 -7.99 29.11
N THR A 661 11.14 -8.58 29.90
CA THR A 661 11.97 -9.72 29.52
C THR A 661 11.72 -10.88 30.47
N ALA A 662 11.37 -12.05 29.94
CA ALA A 662 11.27 -13.27 30.73
C ALA A 662 12.66 -13.72 31.22
N GLY A 663 12.70 -14.32 32.41
CA GLY A 663 13.91 -14.93 32.95
C GLY A 663 14.33 -16.20 32.19
N THR A 664 14.99 -17.12 32.89
CA THR A 664 15.45 -18.40 32.31
C THR A 664 14.33 -19.44 32.13
N ALA A 665 13.11 -19.14 32.57
CA ALA A 665 11.90 -19.95 32.40
C ALA A 665 10.84 -19.17 31.60
N PRO A 666 9.97 -19.85 30.82
CA PRO A 666 8.84 -19.20 30.17
C PRO A 666 7.86 -18.63 31.20
N VAL A 667 7.17 -17.56 30.82
CA VAL A 667 6.12 -16.90 31.64
C VAL A 667 4.80 -16.92 30.88
N ASN A 668 3.67 -17.10 31.56
CA ASN A 668 2.34 -17.15 30.93
C ASN A 668 1.48 -15.92 31.25
N GLY A 669 1.88 -15.16 32.25
CA GLY A 669 1.43 -13.80 32.47
C GLY A 669 2.53 -12.98 33.14
N TRP A 670 2.42 -11.67 33.05
CA TRP A 670 3.33 -10.75 33.73
C TRP A 670 2.56 -9.57 34.29
N THR A 671 3.05 -9.07 35.43
CA THR A 671 2.57 -7.84 36.06
C THR A 671 3.77 -6.98 36.44
N VAL A 672 3.75 -5.73 35.99
CA VAL A 672 4.79 -4.72 36.21
C VAL A 672 4.23 -3.60 37.06
N SER A 673 4.96 -3.16 38.09
CA SER A 673 4.56 -2.01 38.92
C SER A 673 5.68 -0.98 39.06
N TRP A 674 5.30 0.29 39.17
CA TRP A 674 6.24 1.39 39.42
C TRP A 674 5.61 2.54 40.22
N PRO A 675 6.42 3.27 41.01
CA PRO A 675 5.95 4.46 41.71
C PRO A 675 5.73 5.64 40.74
N LEU A 676 4.69 6.42 41.01
CA LEU A 676 4.39 7.70 40.39
C LEU A 676 4.85 8.84 41.32
N ALA A 677 5.63 9.78 40.80
CA ALA A 677 6.03 10.98 41.52
C ALA A 677 4.83 11.92 41.79
N SER A 678 5.00 12.89 42.68
CA SER A 678 3.94 13.85 43.00
C SER A 678 3.47 14.60 41.73
N GLY A 679 2.17 14.57 41.45
CA GLY A 679 1.57 15.14 40.24
C GLY A 679 1.64 14.24 38.99
N GLN A 680 2.24 13.05 39.08
CA GLN A 680 2.20 12.05 38.02
C GLN A 680 0.99 11.12 38.13
N GLY A 681 0.50 10.70 36.97
CA GLY A 681 -0.58 9.74 36.77
C GLY A 681 -0.41 9.07 35.41
N VAL A 682 -1.19 8.02 35.13
CA VAL A 682 -1.27 7.40 33.81
C VAL A 682 -2.63 7.72 33.21
N SER A 683 -2.66 8.38 32.06
CA SER A 683 -3.89 8.85 31.41
C SER A 683 -4.35 7.93 30.27
N GLN A 684 -3.43 7.24 29.60
CA GLN A 684 -3.71 6.25 28.56
C GLN A 684 -2.64 5.14 28.56
N SER A 685 -2.98 3.95 28.09
CA SER A 685 -2.01 2.85 27.89
C SER A 685 -2.41 1.96 26.71
N TRP A 686 -1.45 1.25 26.15
CA TRP A 686 -1.63 0.26 25.09
C TRP A 686 -0.66 -0.90 25.31
N GLY A 687 -1.05 -2.11 24.88
CA GLY A 687 -0.22 -3.32 25.08
C GLY A 687 -0.21 -3.87 26.51
N ALA A 688 -0.94 -3.24 27.45
CA ALA A 688 -1.12 -3.70 28.82
C ALA A 688 -2.44 -3.16 29.41
N ASN A 689 -2.91 -3.79 30.48
CA ASN A 689 -3.98 -3.24 31.33
C ASN A 689 -3.33 -2.48 32.48
N VAL A 690 -3.35 -1.14 32.44
CA VAL A 690 -2.73 -0.30 33.48
C VAL A 690 -3.77 0.25 34.43
N THR A 691 -3.52 0.09 35.73
CA THR A 691 -4.32 0.67 36.82
C THR A 691 -3.42 1.51 37.73
N THR A 692 -4.00 2.55 38.33
CA THR A 692 -3.30 3.40 39.30
C THR A 692 -4.03 3.36 40.64
N SER A 693 -3.27 3.22 41.72
CA SER A 693 -3.79 3.27 43.08
C SER A 693 -2.82 4.07 43.94
N GLY A 694 -3.27 5.22 44.47
CA GLY A 694 -2.40 6.17 45.16
C GLY A 694 -1.24 6.61 44.28
N SER A 695 -0.01 6.48 44.78
CA SER A 695 1.23 6.82 44.08
C SER A 695 1.88 5.64 43.35
N THR A 696 1.13 4.60 42.98
CA THR A 696 1.66 3.42 42.26
C THR A 696 0.83 3.10 41.02
N ALA A 697 1.51 2.83 39.91
CA ALA A 697 0.92 2.28 38.69
C ALA A 697 1.27 0.80 38.56
N THR A 698 0.30 -0.01 38.13
CA THR A 698 0.43 -1.46 37.93
C THR A 698 -0.15 -1.83 36.56
N ALA A 699 0.67 -2.48 35.73
CA ALA A 699 0.35 -2.96 34.40
C ALA A 699 0.36 -4.49 34.35
N SER A 700 -0.72 -5.11 33.87
CA SER A 700 -0.74 -6.55 33.56
C SER A 700 -0.83 -6.79 32.06
N ASN A 701 -0.39 -7.98 31.62
CA ASN A 701 -0.37 -8.34 30.22
C ASN A 701 -1.76 -8.23 29.55
N ALA A 702 -1.77 -7.85 28.28
CA ALA A 702 -2.93 -8.05 27.42
C ALA A 702 -3.09 -9.55 27.11
N ALA A 703 -4.26 -9.94 26.61
CA ALA A 703 -4.56 -11.35 26.33
C ALA A 703 -3.58 -12.02 25.35
N TRP A 704 -2.89 -11.25 24.51
CA TRP A 704 -2.03 -11.73 23.43
C TRP A 704 -0.52 -11.67 23.71
N ASN A 705 -0.08 -11.02 24.79
CA ASN A 705 1.35 -10.88 25.11
C ASN A 705 1.75 -11.37 26.51
N GLY A 706 0.90 -12.18 27.16
CA GLY A 706 1.22 -12.80 28.45
C GLY A 706 2.23 -13.94 28.35
N SER A 707 2.20 -14.71 27.26
CA SER A 707 3.07 -15.86 27.06
C SER A 707 4.40 -15.45 26.41
N LEU A 708 5.50 -15.59 27.14
CA LEU A 708 6.85 -15.36 26.64
C LEU A 708 7.69 -16.62 26.88
N THR A 709 8.47 -17.02 25.88
CA THR A 709 9.50 -18.05 26.03
C THR A 709 10.62 -17.55 26.96
N ALA A 710 11.47 -18.45 27.47
CA ALA A 710 12.64 -18.06 28.26
C ALA A 710 13.50 -17.04 27.49
N GLY A 711 13.83 -15.90 28.11
CA GLY A 711 14.52 -14.76 27.47
C GLY A 711 13.70 -13.97 26.45
N GLY A 712 12.46 -14.38 26.17
CA GLY A 712 11.52 -13.69 25.29
C GLY A 712 11.13 -12.32 25.83
N ARG A 713 10.74 -11.42 24.92
CA ARG A 713 10.42 -10.02 25.25
C ARG A 713 9.10 -9.57 24.68
N THR A 714 8.46 -8.64 25.37
CA THR A 714 7.32 -7.88 24.85
C THR A 714 7.39 -6.44 25.34
N THR A 715 6.63 -5.55 24.73
CA THR A 715 6.56 -4.15 25.10
C THR A 715 5.13 -3.69 25.26
N PHE A 716 4.94 -2.69 26.12
CA PHE A 716 3.71 -1.90 26.20
C PHE A 716 4.07 -0.43 26.35
N GLY A 717 3.13 0.47 26.09
CA GLY A 717 3.35 1.90 26.29
C GLY A 717 2.22 2.59 27.02
N PHE A 718 2.50 3.79 27.53
CA PHE A 718 1.54 4.61 28.24
C PHE A 718 1.82 6.11 28.09
N ILE A 719 0.78 6.92 28.31
CA ILE A 719 0.89 8.37 28.47
C ILE A 719 0.78 8.69 29.96
N GLY A 720 1.84 9.33 30.49
CA GLY A 720 1.91 9.84 31.84
C GLY A 720 1.59 11.34 31.93
N THR A 721 1.03 11.80 33.05
CA THR A 721 0.90 13.23 33.38
C THR A 721 2.07 13.70 34.23
N GLY A 722 2.35 15.00 34.25
CA GLY A 722 3.44 15.59 35.03
C GLY A 722 4.81 15.49 34.33
N ALA A 723 5.88 15.86 35.06
CA ALA A 723 7.25 15.79 34.55
C ALA A 723 7.71 14.34 34.42
N ALA A 724 8.40 13.96 33.34
CA ALA A 724 8.86 12.58 33.14
C ALA A 724 9.88 12.12 34.19
N SER A 725 9.83 10.84 34.55
CA SER A 725 10.83 10.19 35.41
C SER A 725 11.03 8.74 34.98
N THR A 726 12.17 8.16 35.32
CA THR A 726 12.52 6.75 35.06
C THR A 726 12.67 5.99 36.38
N PRO A 727 11.56 5.71 37.09
CA PRO A 727 11.61 4.93 38.33
C PRO A 727 12.09 3.50 38.08
N GLN A 728 12.54 2.83 39.13
CA GLN A 728 12.78 1.39 39.09
C GLN A 728 11.44 0.64 38.98
N LEU A 729 11.33 -0.28 38.02
CA LEU A 729 10.16 -1.13 37.82
C LEU A 729 10.34 -2.46 38.56
N SER A 730 9.27 -2.98 39.13
CA SER A 730 9.18 -4.38 39.57
C SER A 730 8.43 -5.21 38.52
N CYS A 731 8.82 -6.48 38.34
CA CYS A 731 8.14 -7.42 37.46
C CYS A 731 7.87 -8.72 38.22
N THR A 732 6.65 -9.22 38.11
CA THR A 732 6.23 -10.53 38.62
C THR A 732 5.64 -11.33 37.47
N ALA A 733 5.84 -12.64 37.49
CA ALA A 733 5.28 -13.55 36.49
C ALA A 733 4.31 -14.53 37.14
N SER A 734 3.35 -15.02 36.35
CA SER A 734 2.39 -16.06 36.72
C SER A 734 2.44 -17.24 35.77
#